data_AF-A0A5A9NF73-F1
#
_entry.id   AF-A0A5A9NF73-F1
#
_cell.length_a   1.000
_cell.length_b   1.000
_cell.length_c   1.000
_cell.angle_alpha   90.00
_cell.angle_beta   90.00
_cell.angle_gamma   90.00
#
_symmetry.space_group_name_H-M   'P 1'
#
loop_
_entity.id
_entity.type
_entity.pdbx_description
1 polymer ?
#
loop_
_entity_poly.entity_id
_entity_poly.type
_entity_poly.pdbx_seq_one_letter_code
_entity_poly.pdbx_strand_id
1 'polypeptide(L)'
;MAMTTSAERKFINLRKRLDQLGYRQPLAIECLPLVEKLFSDLVHTTESLRNAKLAAGKTEKDSRNLDTILEPYKTDNARLVKENNELHLGLLKVKEEKDRISRELKAYIRKLEHETTDLKFLNNQYVHKVRSLEKDSKAKTERIFQLQEKNMQAVVQTPGGKKRSIPFRRQRMQTDELLPPSGPAPSSVAQPVDPYIADLLQVADDRIQELQNEVAQLMLDLERAQAGIKHLNNQVEERDKEIERLNRALDGGRPNDVISLEAQNISNEKLIAHLNLQIEYLQETNRSLEEKVEGLQQRKKTVSSEVADLSARNQELCQELTQVDQLAQQLEKDKEMVLETADMELLEAKKEIQRQLREIGNLEEVISTLRRHMADGDHEKDRLRDQLLELQEQNEKMEGLMNFLEEEKKRLHDKTERMTQADKEMILELERMRVKHGVCGKDPSPSRLDAFVKSLEEERDYYRQEVERYRTVKGRGNRSPSSSPGRGRSPRGRNSWHAQRDYADVELSRAVKERDELQSVLLGFEKHMEDIQTRVKLLTAERDQLSTQYQQAQEELRRVYMELESPDFQSRIGDDRTQTEIQRITAERDRLRDRLKGAQTTALTDREQEEIRILELENTVQMLEREKADLRTQVSVLKENRAAFEKELQARSTIMVENAEEAVQQRAESCALRLLQEQMEQSLSDVQHRLSVKTNELQAAHQQIDKLEEKIGVCLYHSVLFLVLSTITVLQYQLNLVDMEESHRKLILPCRKRLYWIRSHEELSSISRDREVALRENRRLQDDLATMTRENQAVHAEMQDALNERDELKLRVHSYISEVARIESLMAAKEQENREMLKHFRSIHSESEDMELKLQQAEELNKSIRLELLSSDTERRHLRERVSLQDREIQEHLNATQAYESQVSSLAREMSHLEEEVQTAQAEKASVLEDLASIRELCVKLDSSKEVTARQLTAKSMELERVTGELEDVHSEVENMKKQLVSERLTVRNLETLLSTNRQKEFQTHLSASEKESELKVLRDRLALADSKTAGHAREVSQLRGKVSQLQTEMDVLKRQLTTERFERERAVQEMRRQGLSFSSLRSSSPLSTSLSPRPVSPERSILRTPEHSIDKIPEKSTSF
;
A
#
# COMPACT_ATOMS: atom_id res chain seq x y z
N MET A 1 -111.28 118.90 25.70
CA MET A 1 -110.96 117.51 26.10
C MET A 1 -112.09 116.61 25.63
N ALA A 2 -111.80 115.49 24.98
CA ALA A 2 -112.79 114.50 24.56
C ALA A 2 -112.28 113.10 24.95
N MET A 3 -113.19 112.22 25.40
CA MET A 3 -112.81 110.87 25.84
C MET A 3 -112.55 109.96 24.63
N THR A 4 -111.34 109.43 24.53
CA THR A 4 -111.02 108.35 23.57
C THR A 4 -111.63 107.04 24.02
N THR A 5 -112.30 106.34 23.09
CA THR A 5 -113.02 105.11 23.40
C THR A 5 -112.06 103.97 23.73
N SER A 6 -112.50 102.98 24.53
CA SER A 6 -111.66 101.83 24.90
C SER A 6 -111.16 101.04 23.67
N ALA A 7 -111.99 101.00 22.62
CA ALA A 7 -111.64 100.41 21.33
C ALA A 7 -110.46 101.10 20.64
N GLU A 8 -110.38 102.45 20.65
CA GLU A 8 -109.26 103.19 20.06
C GLU A 8 -107.93 102.86 20.72
N ARG A 9 -107.89 102.71 22.05
CA ARG A 9 -106.64 102.36 22.76
C ARG A 9 -106.18 100.94 22.43
N LYS A 10 -107.12 99.99 22.36
CA LYS A 10 -106.84 98.62 21.90
C LYS A 10 -106.37 98.61 20.45
N PHE A 11 -107.02 99.38 19.58
CA PHE A 11 -106.65 99.54 18.18
C PHE A 11 -105.21 100.05 18.05
N ILE A 12 -104.85 101.15 18.72
CA ILE A 12 -103.49 101.71 18.69
C ILE A 12 -102.45 100.71 19.24
N ASN A 13 -102.77 99.96 20.29
CA ASN A 13 -101.85 98.98 20.88
C ASN A 13 -101.65 97.75 20.00
N LEU A 14 -102.72 97.13 19.49
CA LEU A 14 -102.60 96.02 18.54
C LEU A 14 -101.89 96.49 17.27
N ARG A 15 -102.24 97.68 16.78
CA ARG A 15 -101.62 98.27 15.59
C ARG A 15 -100.12 98.44 15.75
N LYS A 16 -99.65 98.97 16.89
CA LYS A 16 -98.21 99.06 17.21
C LYS A 16 -97.53 97.69 17.22
N ARG A 17 -98.15 96.65 17.77
CA ARG A 17 -97.59 95.28 17.78
C ARG A 17 -97.53 94.68 16.36
N LEU A 18 -98.52 94.95 15.53
CA LEU A 18 -98.54 94.53 14.12
C LEU A 18 -97.50 95.30 13.27
N ASP A 19 -97.40 96.62 13.44
CA ASP A 19 -96.39 97.46 12.77
C ASP A 19 -94.95 97.06 13.16
N GLN A 20 -94.73 96.68 14.43
CA GLN A 20 -93.45 96.14 14.93
C GLN A 20 -93.07 94.82 14.26
N LEU A 21 -94.06 94.04 13.81
CA LEU A 21 -93.87 92.79 13.06
C LEU A 21 -93.99 93.00 11.53
N GLY A 22 -94.04 94.26 11.06
CA GLY A 22 -94.04 94.62 9.64
C GLY A 22 -95.42 94.65 8.97
N TYR A 23 -96.50 94.31 9.66
CA TYR A 23 -97.86 94.30 9.11
C TYR A 23 -98.47 95.71 9.04
N ARG A 24 -98.08 96.46 7.99
CA ARG A 24 -98.41 97.89 7.85
C ARG A 24 -99.69 98.21 7.06
N GLN A 25 -100.41 97.22 6.53
CA GLN A 25 -101.65 97.40 5.76
C GLN A 25 -102.77 98.07 6.59
N PRO A 26 -103.60 98.98 6.05
CA PRO A 26 -104.62 99.68 6.84
C PRO A 26 -105.63 98.72 7.47
N LEU A 27 -105.96 98.94 8.75
CA LEU A 27 -106.87 98.12 9.54
C LEU A 27 -108.13 98.92 9.90
N ALA A 28 -109.32 98.38 9.64
CA ALA A 28 -110.58 98.96 10.10
C ALA A 28 -110.85 98.59 11.57
N ILE A 29 -111.52 99.47 12.31
CA ILE A 29 -111.81 99.29 13.75
C ILE A 29 -112.72 98.06 14.00
N GLU A 30 -113.62 97.74 13.06
CA GLU A 30 -114.52 96.58 13.15
C GLU A 30 -113.79 95.24 13.17
N CYS A 31 -112.65 95.14 12.48
CA CYS A 31 -111.84 93.93 12.40
C CYS A 31 -110.99 93.67 13.68
N LEU A 32 -110.94 94.64 14.60
CA LEU A 32 -110.04 94.64 15.75
C LEU A 32 -110.12 93.36 16.62
N PRO A 33 -111.31 92.85 17.03
CA PRO A 33 -111.38 91.72 17.96
C PRO A 33 -110.88 90.40 17.34
N LEU A 34 -111.12 90.20 16.04
CA LEU A 34 -110.68 89.01 15.33
C LEU A 34 -109.16 89.02 15.15
N VAL A 35 -108.59 90.16 14.73
CA VAL A 35 -107.14 90.30 14.57
C VAL A 35 -106.43 90.23 15.92
N GLU A 36 -106.99 90.80 17.00
CA GLU A 36 -106.44 90.68 18.36
C GLU A 36 -106.33 89.20 18.80
N LYS A 37 -107.38 88.40 18.53
CA LYS A 37 -107.41 86.98 18.88
C LYS A 37 -106.47 86.13 18.02
N LEU A 38 -106.55 86.25 16.68
CA LEU A 38 -105.64 85.55 15.76
C LEU A 38 -104.17 85.88 16.05
N PHE A 39 -103.88 87.13 16.41
CA PHE A 39 -102.54 87.55 16.80
C PHE A 39 -102.09 86.91 18.12
N SER A 40 -102.97 86.82 19.12
CA SER A 40 -102.68 86.11 20.37
C SER A 40 -102.43 84.62 20.14
N ASP A 41 -103.24 83.97 19.31
CA ASP A 41 -103.11 82.56 18.98
C ASP A 41 -101.81 82.30 18.18
N LEU A 42 -101.42 83.21 17.28
CA LEU A 42 -100.15 83.15 16.56
C LEU A 42 -98.93 83.33 17.49
N VAL A 43 -98.99 84.26 18.44
CA VAL A 43 -97.93 84.42 19.45
C VAL A 43 -97.83 83.17 20.32
N HIS A 44 -98.95 82.63 20.82
CA HIS A 44 -98.93 81.42 21.65
C HIS A 44 -98.42 80.18 20.89
N THR A 45 -98.83 80.00 19.63
CA THR A 45 -98.36 78.87 18.81
C THR A 45 -96.88 79.01 18.43
N THR A 46 -96.38 80.22 18.15
CA THR A 46 -94.95 80.44 17.88
C THR A 46 -94.08 80.30 19.13
N GLU A 47 -94.54 80.74 20.30
CA GLU A 47 -93.86 80.49 21.59
C GLU A 47 -93.88 79.00 21.97
N SER A 48 -95.01 78.31 21.79
CA SER A 48 -95.12 76.86 22.02
C SER A 48 -94.20 76.07 21.07
N LEU A 49 -94.16 76.42 19.78
CA LEU A 49 -93.24 75.83 18.80
C LEU A 49 -91.77 76.10 19.15
N ARG A 50 -91.45 77.30 19.65
CA ARG A 50 -90.10 77.64 20.11
C ARG A 50 -89.69 76.79 21.31
N ASN A 51 -90.59 76.62 22.29
CA ASN A 51 -90.33 75.79 23.46
C ASN A 51 -90.20 74.30 23.10
N ALA A 52 -91.05 73.79 22.19
CA ALA A 52 -90.94 72.44 21.66
C ALA A 52 -89.61 72.21 20.92
N LYS A 53 -89.16 73.16 20.09
CA LYS A 53 -87.85 73.11 19.42
C LYS A 53 -86.67 73.13 20.41
N LEU A 54 -86.76 73.92 21.48
CA LEU A 54 -85.73 73.95 22.52
C LEU A 54 -85.69 72.64 23.32
N ALA A 55 -86.84 72.05 23.65
CA ALA A 55 -86.92 70.75 24.30
C ALA A 55 -86.35 69.64 23.41
N ALA A 56 -86.76 69.58 22.14
CA ALA A 56 -86.26 68.62 21.15
C ALA A 56 -84.73 68.73 20.96
N GLY A 57 -84.21 69.95 20.82
CA GLY A 57 -82.77 70.20 20.70
C GLY A 57 -81.98 69.89 21.98
N LYS A 58 -82.63 69.88 23.16
CA LYS A 58 -82.01 69.37 24.40
C LYS A 58 -81.97 67.85 24.39
N THR A 59 -83.09 67.17 24.10
CA THR A 59 -83.13 65.69 24.03
C THR A 59 -82.21 65.14 22.95
N GLU A 60 -82.03 65.84 21.82
CA GLU A 60 -81.09 65.46 20.77
C GLU A 60 -79.63 65.57 21.22
N LYS A 61 -79.28 66.61 22.01
CA LYS A 61 -77.95 66.73 22.63
C LYS A 61 -77.71 65.66 23.69
N ASP A 62 -78.68 65.42 24.56
CA ASP A 62 -78.59 64.42 25.61
C ASP A 62 -78.47 63.00 25.01
N SER A 63 -79.18 62.71 23.91
CA SER A 63 -79.04 61.47 23.13
C SER A 63 -77.67 61.34 22.46
N ARG A 64 -77.14 62.41 21.84
CA ARG A 64 -75.78 62.39 21.25
C ARG A 64 -74.70 62.18 22.30
N ASN A 65 -74.83 62.81 23.48
CA ASN A 65 -73.92 62.60 24.59
C ASN A 65 -73.95 61.15 25.09
N LEU A 66 -75.14 60.54 25.20
CA LEU A 66 -75.29 59.12 25.53
C LEU A 66 -74.67 58.21 24.46
N ASP A 67 -74.88 58.47 23.18
CA ASP A 67 -74.22 57.69 22.12
C ASP A 67 -72.69 57.81 22.16
N THR A 68 -72.16 59.01 22.48
CA THR A 68 -70.71 59.23 22.61
C THR A 68 -70.13 58.46 23.81
N ILE A 69 -70.88 58.33 24.91
CA ILE A 69 -70.49 57.52 26.08
C ILE A 69 -70.63 56.03 25.82
N LEU A 70 -71.61 55.60 25.00
CA LEU A 70 -71.85 54.20 24.67
C LEU A 70 -70.98 53.64 23.55
N GLU A 71 -70.42 54.49 22.68
CA GLU A 71 -69.61 54.07 21.52
C GLU A 71 -68.31 53.32 21.91
N PRO A 72 -67.55 53.71 22.94
CA PRO A 72 -66.45 52.91 23.48
C PRO A 72 -66.87 51.51 23.96
N TYR A 73 -67.98 51.41 24.70
CA TYR A 73 -68.47 50.10 25.18
C TYR A 73 -69.01 49.22 24.04
N LYS A 74 -69.59 49.82 22.99
CA LYS A 74 -70.03 49.09 21.77
C LYS A 74 -68.83 48.56 20.99
N THR A 75 -67.75 49.35 20.84
CA THR A 75 -66.54 48.95 20.12
C THR A 75 -65.74 47.89 20.89
N ASP A 76 -65.61 48.01 22.21
CA ASP A 76 -64.94 46.99 23.04
C ASP A 76 -65.71 45.66 23.08
N ASN A 77 -67.04 45.68 23.13
CA ASN A 77 -67.83 44.45 23.06
C ASN A 77 -67.66 43.75 21.70
N ALA A 78 -67.64 44.51 20.60
CA ALA A 78 -67.35 43.96 19.26
C ALA A 78 -65.94 43.36 19.16
N ARG A 79 -64.94 44.00 19.79
CA ARG A 79 -63.55 43.53 19.89
C ARG A 79 -63.47 42.20 20.65
N LEU A 80 -64.04 42.14 21.85
CA LEU A 80 -64.05 40.94 22.69
C LEU A 80 -64.78 39.76 22.03
N VAL A 81 -65.87 40.01 21.29
CA VAL A 81 -66.56 38.96 20.50
C VAL A 81 -65.65 38.44 19.38
N LYS A 82 -64.89 39.31 18.71
CA LYS A 82 -63.93 38.89 17.67
C LYS A 82 -62.79 38.05 18.26
N GLU A 83 -62.17 38.51 19.33
CA GLU A 83 -61.11 37.79 20.06
C GLU A 83 -61.61 36.43 20.59
N ASN A 84 -62.83 36.36 21.13
CA ASN A 84 -63.41 35.10 21.60
C ASN A 84 -63.61 34.08 20.46
N ASN A 85 -64.10 34.53 19.30
CA ASN A 85 -64.24 33.70 18.11
C ASN A 85 -62.89 33.22 17.56
N GLU A 86 -61.86 34.08 17.55
CA GLU A 86 -60.50 33.74 17.13
C GLU A 86 -59.85 32.72 18.08
N LEU A 87 -59.99 32.91 19.39
CA LEU A 87 -59.53 31.96 20.41
C LEU A 87 -60.25 30.61 20.29
N HIS A 88 -61.56 30.61 20.06
CA HIS A 88 -62.33 29.38 19.84
C HIS A 88 -61.85 28.64 18.59
N LEU A 89 -61.56 29.35 17.50
CA LEU A 89 -61.01 28.77 16.27
C LEU A 89 -59.59 28.19 16.49
N GLY A 90 -58.74 28.89 17.25
CA GLY A 90 -57.42 28.41 17.63
C GLY A 90 -57.47 27.13 18.47
N LEU A 91 -58.35 27.08 19.47
CA LEU A 91 -58.58 25.91 20.32
C LEU A 91 -59.06 24.70 19.50
N LEU A 92 -59.88 24.93 18.47
CA LEU A 92 -60.37 23.90 17.56
C LEU A 92 -59.24 23.32 16.70
N LYS A 93 -58.36 24.16 16.14
CA LYS A 93 -57.15 23.72 15.41
C LYS A 93 -56.20 22.90 16.28
N VAL A 94 -55.88 23.37 17.48
CA VAL A 94 -55.00 22.64 18.43
C VAL A 94 -55.60 21.28 18.81
N LYS A 95 -56.94 21.20 18.95
CA LYS A 95 -57.63 19.93 19.19
C LYS A 95 -57.51 18.97 18.01
N GLU A 96 -57.73 19.45 16.78
CA GLU A 96 -57.59 18.65 15.55
C GLU A 96 -56.18 18.12 15.35
N GLU A 97 -55.16 18.95 15.63
CA GLU A 97 -53.75 18.58 15.55
C GLU A 97 -53.36 17.55 16.61
N LYS A 98 -53.79 17.74 17.87
CA LYS A 98 -53.62 16.75 18.94
C LYS A 98 -54.35 15.43 18.63
N ASP A 99 -55.52 15.47 18.00
CA ASP A 99 -56.25 14.26 17.57
C ASP A 99 -55.67 13.63 16.29
N ARG A 100 -54.92 14.39 15.47
CA ARG A 100 -54.06 13.87 14.40
C ARG A 100 -52.84 13.14 14.97
N ILE A 101 -52.06 13.79 15.83
CA ILE A 101 -50.89 13.20 16.49
C ILE A 101 -51.30 11.93 17.27
N SER A 102 -52.45 11.95 17.96
CA SER A 102 -52.98 10.75 18.64
C SER A 102 -53.29 9.59 17.69
N ARG A 103 -53.74 9.86 16.46
CA ARG A 103 -53.96 8.82 15.44
C ARG A 103 -52.63 8.29 14.88
N GLU A 104 -51.67 9.17 14.61
CA GLU A 104 -50.34 8.80 14.11
C GLU A 104 -49.58 7.94 15.14
N LEU A 105 -49.56 8.34 16.41
CA LEU A 105 -48.99 7.55 17.51
C LEU A 105 -49.69 6.19 17.69
N LYS A 106 -51.02 6.13 17.61
CA LYS A 106 -51.76 4.84 17.66
C LYS A 106 -51.44 3.93 16.47
N ALA A 107 -51.20 4.49 15.28
CA ALA A 107 -50.76 3.72 14.12
C ALA A 107 -49.33 3.20 14.30
N TYR A 108 -48.43 4.01 14.88
CA TYR A 108 -47.06 3.60 15.18
C TYR A 108 -46.99 2.50 16.26
N ILE A 109 -47.77 2.62 17.35
CA ILE A 109 -47.90 1.56 18.36
C ILE A 109 -48.33 0.24 17.73
N ARG A 110 -49.34 0.24 16.85
CA ARG A 110 -49.79 -0.99 16.16
C ARG A 110 -48.70 -1.60 15.27
N LYS A 111 -47.87 -0.80 14.60
CA LYS A 111 -46.73 -1.31 13.82
C LYS A 111 -45.73 -2.02 14.74
N LEU A 112 -45.33 -1.38 15.83
CA LEU A 112 -44.42 -1.98 16.82
C LEU A 112 -45.03 -3.23 17.49
N GLU A 113 -46.34 -3.26 17.73
CA GLU A 113 -47.05 -4.46 18.22
C GLU A 113 -46.94 -5.61 17.21
N HIS A 114 -47.15 -5.35 15.90
CA HIS A 114 -47.00 -6.34 14.84
C HIS A 114 -45.55 -6.85 14.71
N GLU A 115 -44.57 -5.95 14.65
CA GLU A 115 -43.15 -6.29 14.63
C GLU A 115 -42.75 -7.11 15.87
N THR A 116 -43.28 -6.76 17.04
CA THR A 116 -43.10 -7.53 18.28
C THR A 116 -43.72 -8.92 18.20
N THR A 117 -44.88 -9.09 17.55
CA THR A 117 -45.46 -10.43 17.34
C THR A 117 -44.66 -11.26 16.35
N ASP A 118 -44.11 -10.67 15.30
CA ASP A 118 -43.29 -11.35 14.30
C ASP A 118 -41.93 -11.78 14.89
N LEU A 119 -41.28 -10.90 15.67
CA LEU A 119 -40.06 -11.23 16.41
C LEU A 119 -40.30 -12.33 17.45
N LYS A 120 -41.45 -12.34 18.14
CA LYS A 120 -41.85 -13.44 19.04
C LYS A 120 -42.08 -14.75 18.29
N PHE A 121 -42.67 -14.71 17.10
CA PHE A 121 -42.84 -15.90 16.25
C PHE A 121 -41.48 -16.46 15.79
N LEU A 122 -40.60 -15.58 15.31
CA LEU A 122 -39.25 -15.95 14.86
C LEU A 122 -38.39 -16.51 16.01
N ASN A 123 -38.43 -15.89 17.20
CA ASN A 123 -37.74 -16.39 18.39
C ASN A 123 -38.27 -17.78 18.79
N ASN A 124 -39.60 -17.99 18.82
CA ASN A 124 -40.18 -19.31 19.04
C ASN A 124 -39.71 -20.34 18.00
N GLN A 125 -39.57 -19.96 16.73
CA GLN A 125 -39.04 -20.84 15.68
C GLN A 125 -37.57 -21.21 15.94
N TYR A 126 -36.72 -20.25 16.33
CA TYR A 126 -35.34 -20.54 16.72
C TYR A 126 -35.25 -21.43 17.97
N VAL A 127 -36.06 -21.18 19.00
CA VAL A 127 -36.14 -22.06 20.19
C VAL A 127 -36.55 -23.48 19.82
N HIS A 128 -37.50 -23.65 18.90
CA HIS A 128 -37.85 -24.97 18.37
C HIS A 128 -36.69 -25.62 17.59
N LYS A 129 -35.93 -24.84 16.79
CA LYS A 129 -34.77 -25.33 16.04
C LYS A 129 -33.64 -25.76 16.98
N VAL A 130 -33.33 -24.97 18.02
CA VAL A 130 -32.36 -25.31 19.07
C VAL A 130 -32.76 -26.61 19.77
N ARG A 131 -34.01 -26.74 20.25
CA ARG A 131 -34.51 -27.98 20.87
C ARG A 131 -34.41 -29.21 19.95
N SER A 132 -34.60 -29.04 18.65
CA SER A 132 -34.39 -30.11 17.66
C SER A 132 -32.92 -30.51 17.58
N LEU A 133 -32.01 -29.54 17.49
CA LEU A 133 -30.57 -29.78 17.42
C LEU A 133 -30.01 -30.38 18.72
N GLU A 134 -30.52 -29.97 19.88
CA GLU A 134 -30.21 -30.58 21.17
C GLU A 134 -30.67 -32.04 21.23
N LYS A 135 -31.87 -32.35 20.71
CA LYS A 135 -32.39 -33.72 20.64
C LYS A 135 -31.53 -34.59 19.72
N ASP A 136 -31.13 -34.08 18.56
CA ASP A 136 -30.23 -34.78 17.64
C ASP A 136 -28.82 -34.95 18.23
N SER A 137 -28.33 -33.95 18.97
CA SER A 137 -27.04 -34.02 19.68
C SER A 137 -27.08 -35.07 20.80
N LYS A 138 -28.15 -35.12 21.59
CA LYS A 138 -28.39 -36.17 22.60
C LYS A 138 -28.46 -37.55 21.96
N ALA A 139 -29.21 -37.72 20.86
CA ALA A 139 -29.28 -38.99 20.13
C ALA A 139 -27.92 -39.41 19.55
N LYS A 140 -27.11 -38.48 19.03
CA LYS A 140 -25.71 -38.74 18.61
C LYS A 140 -24.83 -39.14 19.80
N THR A 141 -24.99 -38.50 20.95
CA THR A 141 -24.24 -38.79 22.18
C THR A 141 -24.58 -40.17 22.73
N GLU A 142 -25.87 -40.50 22.83
CA GLU A 142 -26.35 -41.85 23.15
C GLU A 142 -25.84 -42.88 22.14
N ARG A 143 -25.77 -42.54 20.85
CA ARG A 143 -25.21 -43.43 19.83
C ARG A 143 -23.71 -43.66 20.01
N ILE A 144 -22.95 -42.64 20.41
CA ILE A 144 -21.53 -42.76 20.76
C ILE A 144 -21.38 -43.66 22.00
N PHE A 145 -22.19 -43.46 23.05
CA PHE A 145 -22.18 -44.35 24.22
C PHE A 145 -22.52 -45.80 23.87
N GLN A 146 -23.56 -46.05 23.06
CA GLN A 146 -23.90 -47.40 22.58
C GLN A 146 -22.77 -48.04 21.76
N LEU A 147 -22.05 -47.25 20.96
CA LEU A 147 -20.90 -47.74 20.17
C LEU A 147 -19.69 -48.03 21.08
N GLN A 148 -19.44 -47.20 22.09
CA GLN A 148 -18.39 -47.44 23.10
C GLN A 148 -18.71 -48.66 23.96
N GLU A 149 -19.96 -48.85 24.39
CA GLU A 149 -20.40 -50.01 25.16
C GLU A 149 -20.26 -51.32 24.36
N LYS A 150 -20.63 -51.30 23.06
CA LYS A 150 -20.40 -52.44 22.16
C LYS A 150 -18.92 -52.70 21.88
N ASN A 151 -18.08 -51.66 21.87
CA ASN A 151 -16.62 -51.80 21.74
C ASN A 151 -16.02 -52.52 22.96
N MET A 152 -16.58 -52.30 24.16
CA MET A 152 -16.17 -52.97 25.40
C MET A 152 -16.58 -54.46 25.50
N GLN A 153 -17.26 -55.02 24.50
CA GLN A 153 -17.72 -56.42 24.49
C GLN A 153 -17.04 -57.29 23.41
N ALA A 154 -15.90 -56.85 22.87
CA ALA A 154 -15.11 -57.61 21.90
C ALA A 154 -14.38 -58.82 22.55
N VAL A 155 -15.03 -59.98 22.58
CA VAL A 155 -14.44 -61.25 23.03
C VAL A 155 -13.76 -61.97 21.87
N VAL A 156 -12.43 -61.90 21.79
CA VAL A 156 -11.63 -62.72 20.87
C VAL A 156 -11.51 -64.14 21.45
N GLN A 157 -12.18 -65.11 20.84
CA GLN A 157 -11.95 -66.53 21.14
C GLN A 157 -10.70 -67.03 20.40
N THR A 158 -9.68 -67.45 21.14
CA THR A 158 -8.60 -68.30 20.60
C THR A 158 -8.94 -69.78 20.81
N PRO A 159 -8.51 -70.70 19.92
CA PRO A 159 -8.81 -72.13 20.04
C PRO A 159 -7.98 -72.79 21.17
N GLY A 160 -8.41 -72.57 22.42
CA GLY A 160 -7.58 -72.90 23.59
C GLY A 160 -8.31 -73.03 24.94
N GLY A 161 -9.64 -73.19 24.95
CA GLY A 161 -10.39 -73.81 26.06
C GLY A 161 -10.39 -73.14 27.45
N LYS A 162 -9.67 -72.04 27.70
CA LYS A 162 -9.63 -71.38 29.03
C LYS A 162 -9.95 -69.89 28.94
N LYS A 163 -11.17 -69.54 29.35
CA LYS A 163 -11.60 -68.15 29.55
C LYS A 163 -10.77 -67.52 30.69
N ARG A 164 -9.92 -66.54 30.36
CA ARG A 164 -9.42 -65.56 31.33
C ARG A 164 -9.97 -64.19 30.97
N SER A 165 -10.65 -63.55 31.91
CA SER A 165 -10.99 -62.13 31.82
C SER A 165 -9.71 -61.32 32.00
N ILE A 166 -9.37 -60.48 31.03
CA ILE A 166 -8.29 -59.50 31.14
C ILE A 166 -8.97 -58.17 31.52
N PRO A 167 -8.61 -57.53 32.66
CA PRO A 167 -9.17 -56.24 33.01
C PRO A 167 -8.60 -55.15 32.09
N PHE A 168 -9.47 -54.48 31.33
CA PHE A 168 -9.08 -53.33 30.51
C PHE A 168 -8.72 -52.13 31.39
N ARG A 169 -7.42 -51.98 31.68
CA ARG A 169 -6.85 -50.75 32.24
C ARG A 169 -6.94 -49.66 31.18
N ARG A 170 -7.68 -48.57 31.45
CA ARG A 170 -7.73 -47.41 30.55
C ARG A 170 -6.32 -46.87 30.35
N GLN A 171 -5.85 -46.85 29.11
CA GLN A 171 -4.60 -46.24 28.72
C GLN A 171 -4.75 -44.71 28.85
N ARG A 172 -4.15 -44.13 29.90
CA ARG A 172 -3.80 -42.70 29.87
C ARG A 172 -2.60 -42.57 28.94
N MET A 173 -2.70 -41.77 27.90
CA MET A 173 -1.52 -41.24 27.23
C MET A 173 -0.88 -40.22 28.15
N GLN A 174 0.35 -40.49 28.58
CA GLN A 174 1.36 -39.47 28.83
C GLN A 174 2.28 -39.50 27.61
N THR A 175 2.70 -38.33 27.13
CA THR A 175 3.56 -38.18 25.97
C THR A 175 4.79 -37.40 26.39
N ASP A 176 5.88 -38.14 26.60
CA ASP A 176 7.23 -37.60 26.65
C ASP A 176 8.06 -38.34 25.58
N GLU A 177 9.11 -37.65 25.10
CA GLU A 177 10.16 -38.06 24.15
C GLU A 177 9.99 -37.68 22.65
N LEU A 178 11.13 -37.33 22.05
CA LEU A 178 11.34 -36.39 20.92
C LEU A 178 11.78 -37.08 19.62
N LEU A 179 11.46 -36.49 18.46
CA LEU A 179 12.00 -36.81 17.12
C LEU A 179 11.95 -35.53 16.21
N PRO A 180 12.60 -35.45 15.03
CA PRO A 180 14.02 -35.10 14.83
C PRO A 180 14.20 -33.89 13.84
N PRO A 181 15.43 -33.41 13.54
CA PRO A 181 15.62 -32.19 12.74
C PRO A 181 15.61 -32.40 11.21
N SER A 182 15.15 -31.40 10.45
CA SER A 182 15.33 -31.30 8.99
C SER A 182 15.53 -29.85 8.55
N GLY A 183 16.46 -29.63 7.61
CA GLY A 183 16.64 -28.36 6.89
C GLY A 183 15.72 -28.23 5.65
N PRO A 184 16.04 -27.36 4.67
CA PRO A 184 15.47 -26.00 4.69
C PRO A 184 14.63 -25.60 3.45
N ALA A 185 13.84 -24.53 3.62
CA ALA A 185 12.99 -23.78 2.65
C ALA A 185 11.67 -24.48 2.18
N PRO A 186 10.63 -23.72 1.75
CA PRO A 186 10.53 -22.27 1.54
C PRO A 186 9.36 -21.55 2.27
N SER A 187 9.37 -20.21 2.21
CA SER A 187 8.26 -19.24 2.38
C SER A 187 7.06 -19.62 3.29
N SER A 188 6.97 -18.98 4.46
CA SER A 188 5.79 -19.01 5.33
C SER A 188 4.55 -18.36 4.68
N VAL A 189 3.52 -19.15 4.43
CA VAL A 189 2.15 -18.64 4.28
C VAL A 189 1.64 -18.26 5.67
N ALA A 190 1.00 -17.09 5.80
CA ALA A 190 0.47 -16.61 7.07
C ALA A 190 -0.50 -17.62 7.70
N GLN A 191 -0.27 -17.97 8.97
CA GLN A 191 -1.29 -18.68 9.75
C GLN A 191 -2.44 -17.70 10.08
N PRO A 192 -3.71 -18.14 10.00
CA PRO A 192 -4.85 -17.31 10.38
C PRO A 192 -4.77 -16.95 11.86
N VAL A 193 -5.17 -15.71 12.18
CA VAL A 193 -5.37 -15.25 13.57
C VAL A 193 -6.32 -16.21 14.29
N ASP A 194 -6.00 -16.54 15.55
CA ASP A 194 -6.86 -17.36 16.41
C ASP A 194 -8.28 -16.75 16.48
N PRO A 195 -9.32 -17.45 15.97
CA PRO A 195 -10.65 -16.88 15.84
C PRO A 195 -11.24 -16.34 17.15
N TYR A 196 -10.83 -16.91 18.29
CA TYR A 196 -11.38 -16.54 19.60
C TYR A 196 -10.84 -15.21 20.15
N ILE A 197 -9.64 -14.80 19.72
CA ILE A 197 -9.04 -13.53 20.14
C ILE A 197 -9.56 -12.37 19.29
N ALA A 198 -9.82 -12.62 18.00
CA ALA A 198 -10.49 -11.68 17.12
C ALA A 198 -11.93 -11.40 17.57
N ASP A 199 -12.71 -12.43 17.93
CA ASP A 199 -14.09 -12.29 18.39
C ASP A 199 -14.19 -11.41 19.67
N LEU A 200 -13.27 -11.54 20.63
CA LEU A 200 -13.36 -10.79 21.88
C LEU A 200 -12.98 -9.31 21.71
N LEU A 201 -12.01 -9.00 20.83
CA LEU A 201 -11.70 -7.62 20.46
C LEU A 201 -12.83 -7.00 19.63
N GLN A 202 -13.37 -7.74 18.66
CA GLN A 202 -14.48 -7.25 17.85
C GLN A 202 -15.75 -7.03 18.69
N VAL A 203 -16.08 -7.91 19.64
CA VAL A 203 -17.17 -7.69 20.61
C VAL A 203 -16.88 -6.50 21.53
N ALA A 204 -15.62 -6.22 21.88
CA ALA A 204 -15.27 -5.04 22.66
C ALA A 204 -15.40 -3.75 21.85
N ASP A 205 -14.94 -3.74 20.60
CA ASP A 205 -15.03 -2.59 19.68
C ASP A 205 -16.48 -2.31 19.27
N ASP A 206 -17.26 -3.34 18.91
CA ASP A 206 -18.70 -3.25 18.66
C ASP A 206 -19.41 -2.68 19.91
N ARG A 207 -19.04 -3.13 21.11
CA ARG A 207 -19.63 -2.62 22.36
C ARG A 207 -19.21 -1.18 22.68
N ILE A 208 -17.98 -0.80 22.37
CA ILE A 208 -17.51 0.59 22.47
C ILE A 208 -18.28 1.47 21.47
N GLN A 209 -18.52 0.98 20.26
CA GLN A 209 -19.24 1.70 19.22
C GLN A 209 -20.74 1.82 19.52
N GLU A 210 -21.37 0.78 20.07
CA GLU A 210 -22.72 0.84 20.66
C GLU A 210 -22.80 1.92 21.75
N LEU A 211 -21.88 1.92 22.70
CA LEU A 211 -21.86 2.90 23.80
C LEU A 211 -21.58 4.32 23.30
N GLN A 212 -20.73 4.51 22.29
CA GLN A 212 -20.50 5.81 21.64
C GLN A 212 -21.77 6.32 20.93
N ASN A 213 -22.50 5.43 20.24
CA ASN A 213 -23.76 5.77 19.60
C ASN A 213 -24.85 6.09 20.63
N GLU A 214 -24.92 5.34 21.74
CA GLU A 214 -25.83 5.60 22.86
C GLU A 214 -25.52 6.94 23.53
N VAL A 215 -24.24 7.27 23.77
CA VAL A 215 -23.82 8.58 24.28
C VAL A 215 -24.18 9.71 23.30
N ALA A 216 -23.94 9.55 22.00
CA ALA A 216 -24.30 10.55 21.00
C ALA A 216 -25.82 10.78 20.93
N GLN A 217 -26.62 9.71 21.02
CA GLN A 217 -28.07 9.79 21.06
C GLN A 217 -28.56 10.48 22.35
N LEU A 218 -28.00 10.14 23.51
CA LEU A 218 -28.32 10.77 24.79
C LEU A 218 -27.91 12.26 24.83
N MET A 219 -26.82 12.65 24.16
CA MET A 219 -26.46 14.05 23.99
C MET A 219 -27.48 14.80 23.13
N LEU A 220 -27.92 14.24 22.00
CA LEU A 220 -28.97 14.81 21.17
C LEU A 220 -30.31 14.92 21.91
N ASP A 221 -30.69 13.92 22.70
CA ASP A 221 -31.92 13.95 23.48
C ASP A 221 -31.84 14.92 24.68
N LEU A 222 -30.64 15.11 25.27
CA LEU A 222 -30.38 16.17 26.25
C LEU A 222 -30.49 17.56 25.62
N GLU A 223 -29.93 17.79 24.43
CA GLU A 223 -30.06 19.06 23.71
C GLU A 223 -31.52 19.36 23.33
N ARG A 224 -32.27 18.37 22.84
CA ARG A 224 -33.71 18.48 22.57
C ARG A 224 -34.50 18.82 23.84
N ALA A 225 -34.19 18.17 24.97
CA ALA A 225 -34.81 18.47 26.26
C ALA A 225 -34.47 19.89 26.74
N GLN A 226 -33.21 20.34 26.62
CA GLN A 226 -32.80 21.70 26.96
C GLN A 226 -33.47 22.76 26.07
N ALA A 227 -33.62 22.49 24.77
CA ALA A 227 -34.36 23.36 23.86
C ALA A 227 -35.85 23.43 24.24
N GLY A 228 -36.46 22.29 24.60
CA GLY A 228 -37.83 22.23 25.11
C GLY A 228 -38.02 23.02 26.42
N ILE A 229 -37.09 22.90 27.37
CA ILE A 229 -37.10 23.66 28.63
C ILE A 229 -36.97 25.17 28.35
N LYS A 230 -36.06 25.60 27.46
CA LYS A 230 -35.95 27.02 27.05
C LYS A 230 -37.25 27.53 26.43
N HIS A 231 -37.88 26.75 25.55
CA HIS A 231 -39.15 27.14 24.93
C HIS A 231 -40.28 27.27 25.97
N LEU A 232 -40.38 26.32 26.91
CA LEU A 232 -41.37 26.37 27.99
C LEU A 232 -41.13 27.54 28.96
N ASN A 233 -39.87 27.83 29.33
CA ASN A 233 -39.54 28.99 30.16
C ASN A 233 -39.94 30.30 29.48
N ASN A 234 -39.65 30.47 28.18
CA ASN A 234 -40.09 31.64 27.43
C ASN A 234 -41.63 31.76 27.40
N GLN A 235 -42.35 30.64 27.25
CA GLN A 235 -43.83 30.67 27.35
C GLN A 235 -44.32 31.06 28.75
N VAL A 236 -43.64 30.64 29.82
CA VAL A 236 -43.98 31.05 31.20
C VAL A 236 -43.71 32.54 31.40
N GLU A 237 -42.57 33.06 30.96
CA GLU A 237 -42.28 34.51 31.05
C GLU A 237 -43.31 35.38 30.31
N GLU A 238 -43.73 34.98 29.10
CA GLU A 238 -44.78 35.71 28.37
C GLU A 238 -46.14 35.62 29.06
N ARG A 239 -46.45 34.48 29.70
CA ARG A 239 -47.67 34.35 30.52
C ARG A 239 -47.61 35.19 31.79
N ASP A 240 -46.46 35.29 32.45
CA ASP A 240 -46.30 36.09 33.66
C ASP A 240 -46.36 37.60 33.33
N LYS A 241 -45.80 38.03 32.20
CA LYS A 241 -45.98 39.40 31.65
C LYS A 241 -47.45 39.72 31.38
N GLU A 242 -48.20 38.78 30.80
CA GLU A 242 -49.64 38.96 30.57
C GLU A 242 -50.46 38.92 31.87
N ILE A 243 -50.09 38.10 32.86
CA ILE A 243 -50.68 38.12 34.20
C ILE A 243 -50.44 39.48 34.87
N GLU A 244 -49.23 40.04 34.77
CA GLU A 244 -48.97 41.41 35.24
C GLU A 244 -49.81 42.46 34.50
N ARG A 245 -49.95 42.36 33.17
CA ARG A 245 -50.80 43.26 32.38
C ARG A 245 -52.26 43.20 32.83
N LEU A 246 -52.80 41.99 33.01
CA LEU A 246 -54.18 41.76 33.42
C LEU A 246 -54.41 42.23 34.87
N ASN A 247 -53.47 41.97 35.79
CA ASN A 247 -53.54 42.49 37.16
C ASN A 247 -53.59 44.03 37.19
N ARG A 248 -52.74 44.71 36.41
CA ARG A 248 -52.77 46.19 36.27
C ARG A 248 -54.06 46.71 35.61
N ALA A 249 -54.73 45.90 34.80
CA ALA A 249 -56.01 46.26 34.17
C ALA A 249 -57.24 46.01 35.07
N LEU A 250 -57.09 45.22 36.15
CA LEU A 250 -58.16 44.92 37.11
C LEU A 250 -58.23 45.92 38.28
N ASP A 251 -57.14 46.62 38.59
CA ASP A 251 -57.08 47.66 39.63
C ASP A 251 -57.75 48.97 39.19
N GLY A 252 -59.09 49.00 39.27
CA GLY A 252 -59.90 50.21 39.08
C GLY A 252 -60.24 50.52 37.62
N GLY A 253 -61.54 50.54 37.32
CA GLY A 253 -62.04 50.79 35.95
C GLY A 253 -61.52 52.09 35.34
N ARG A 254 -61.27 52.06 34.02
CA ARG A 254 -60.54 53.10 33.27
C ARG A 254 -61.12 54.51 33.47
N PRO A 255 -60.34 55.49 33.95
CA PRO A 255 -60.77 56.89 34.08
C PRO A 255 -61.14 57.53 32.74
N ASN A 256 -62.11 58.44 32.74
CA ASN A 256 -62.58 59.12 31.52
C ASN A 256 -61.49 59.93 30.80
N ASP A 257 -60.49 60.42 31.54
CA ASP A 257 -59.33 61.11 30.97
C ASP A 257 -58.42 60.14 30.21
N VAL A 258 -58.31 58.88 30.67
CA VAL A 258 -57.58 57.81 29.97
C VAL A 258 -58.35 57.41 28.70
N ILE A 259 -59.69 57.32 28.76
CA ILE A 259 -60.52 57.05 27.57
C ILE A 259 -60.43 58.19 26.55
N SER A 260 -60.37 59.44 27.01
CA SER A 260 -60.19 60.62 26.14
C SER A 260 -58.79 60.64 25.50
N LEU A 261 -57.76 60.28 26.25
CA LEU A 261 -56.39 60.10 25.75
C LEU A 261 -56.28 58.88 24.81
N GLU A 262 -56.99 57.78 25.06
CA GLU A 262 -57.09 56.64 24.15
C GLU A 262 -57.81 57.04 22.86
N ALA A 263 -58.89 57.82 22.90
CA ALA A 263 -59.56 58.32 21.70
C ALA A 263 -58.65 59.26 20.88
N GLN A 264 -57.88 60.13 21.54
CA GLN A 264 -56.87 60.98 20.89
C GLN A 264 -55.70 60.15 20.34
N ASN A 265 -55.24 59.13 21.07
CA ASN A 265 -54.23 58.19 20.60
C ASN A 265 -54.73 57.37 19.42
N ILE A 266 -55.98 56.92 19.38
CA ILE A 266 -56.58 56.26 18.21
C ILE A 266 -56.63 57.20 17.00
N SER A 267 -56.83 58.51 17.21
CA SER A 267 -56.70 59.50 16.14
C SER A 267 -55.25 59.68 15.67
N ASN A 268 -54.29 59.67 16.59
CA ASN A 268 -52.85 59.73 16.28
C ASN A 268 -52.39 58.43 15.61
N GLU A 269 -52.87 57.26 16.03
CA GLU A 269 -52.62 55.95 15.42
C GLU A 269 -53.21 55.87 14.03
N LYS A 270 -54.36 56.49 13.75
CA LYS A 270 -54.89 56.62 12.38
C LYS A 270 -54.01 57.53 11.51
N LEU A 271 -53.45 58.60 12.06
CA LEU A 271 -52.49 59.45 11.36
C LEU A 271 -51.16 58.72 11.12
N ILE A 272 -50.65 58.01 12.13
CA ILE A 272 -49.45 57.18 12.05
C ILE A 272 -49.67 56.04 11.05
N ALA A 273 -50.84 55.38 11.04
CA ALA A 273 -51.18 54.36 10.05
C ALA A 273 -51.27 54.93 8.64
N HIS A 274 -51.76 56.16 8.46
CA HIS A 274 -51.77 56.81 7.15
C HIS A 274 -50.36 57.20 6.69
N LEU A 275 -49.52 57.72 7.59
CA LEU A 275 -48.10 58.00 7.33
C LEU A 275 -47.31 56.71 7.08
N ASN A 276 -47.61 55.62 7.80
CA ASN A 276 -47.02 54.31 7.59
C ASN A 276 -47.44 53.74 6.23
N LEU A 277 -48.70 53.88 5.83
CA LEU A 277 -49.14 53.48 4.47
C LEU A 277 -48.43 54.31 3.38
N GLN A 278 -48.15 55.58 3.65
CA GLN A 278 -47.34 56.42 2.74
C GLN A 278 -45.86 56.01 2.74
N ILE A 279 -45.30 55.62 3.89
CA ILE A 279 -43.95 55.08 4.02
C ILE A 279 -43.85 53.72 3.34
N GLU A 280 -44.84 52.84 3.50
CA GLU A 280 -44.95 51.55 2.83
C GLU A 280 -45.02 51.73 1.31
N TYR A 281 -45.87 52.64 0.81
CA TYR A 281 -45.90 52.97 -0.61
C TYR A 281 -44.55 53.51 -1.10
N LEU A 282 -43.90 54.41 -0.35
CA LEU A 282 -42.57 54.92 -0.71
C LEU A 282 -41.49 53.83 -0.65
N GLN A 283 -41.53 52.93 0.34
CA GLN A 283 -40.65 51.77 0.48
C GLN A 283 -40.89 50.74 -0.61
N GLU A 284 -42.13 50.54 -1.07
CA GLU A 284 -42.48 49.65 -2.17
C GLU A 284 -42.06 50.26 -3.51
N THR A 285 -42.18 51.59 -3.69
CA THR A 285 -41.57 52.26 -4.85
C THR A 285 -40.05 52.23 -4.82
N ASN A 286 -39.42 52.39 -3.64
CA ASN A 286 -37.97 52.27 -3.48
C ASN A 286 -37.52 50.84 -3.75
N ARG A 287 -38.19 49.82 -3.19
CA ARG A 287 -37.91 48.41 -3.46
C ARG A 287 -38.07 48.09 -4.94
N SER A 288 -39.13 48.57 -5.59
CA SER A 288 -39.32 48.41 -7.04
C SER A 288 -38.30 49.20 -7.88
N LEU A 289 -37.61 50.19 -7.31
CA LEU A 289 -36.48 50.88 -7.95
C LEU A 289 -35.16 50.16 -7.66
N GLU A 290 -34.99 49.61 -6.46
CA GLU A 290 -33.87 48.76 -6.04
C GLU A 290 -33.85 47.46 -6.86
N GLU A 291 -34.95 46.73 -6.96
CA GLU A 291 -35.15 45.55 -7.84
C GLU A 291 -34.84 45.89 -9.32
N LYS A 292 -35.22 47.09 -9.79
CA LYS A 292 -34.88 47.55 -11.15
C LYS A 292 -33.39 47.85 -11.30
N VAL A 293 -32.76 48.45 -10.29
CA VAL A 293 -31.32 48.72 -10.25
C VAL A 293 -30.54 47.42 -10.16
N GLU A 294 -30.95 46.46 -9.34
CA GLU A 294 -30.38 45.13 -9.22
C GLU A 294 -30.56 44.33 -10.52
N GLY A 295 -31.74 44.32 -11.11
CA GLY A 295 -31.98 43.71 -12.42
C GLY A 295 -31.15 44.35 -13.54
N LEU A 296 -30.93 45.68 -13.51
CA LEU A 296 -30.01 46.36 -14.43
C LEU A 296 -28.54 46.04 -14.12
N GLN A 297 -28.16 45.88 -12.85
CA GLN A 297 -26.81 45.45 -12.46
C GLN A 297 -26.54 43.99 -12.83
N GLN A 298 -27.53 43.10 -12.70
CA GLN A 298 -27.46 41.69 -13.10
C GLN A 298 -27.36 41.58 -14.62
N ARG A 299 -28.18 42.34 -15.37
CA ARG A 299 -28.02 42.48 -16.84
C ARG A 299 -26.66 43.07 -17.24
N LYS A 300 -26.14 44.05 -16.49
CA LYS A 300 -24.79 44.58 -16.69
C LYS A 300 -23.73 43.49 -16.44
N LYS A 301 -23.89 42.66 -15.41
CA LYS A 301 -22.99 41.53 -15.11
C LYS A 301 -23.05 40.45 -16.20
N THR A 302 -24.23 40.06 -16.67
CA THR A 302 -24.36 39.05 -17.74
C THR A 302 -23.79 39.57 -19.05
N VAL A 303 -24.13 40.79 -19.47
CA VAL A 303 -23.54 41.41 -20.68
C VAL A 303 -22.03 41.61 -20.51
N SER A 304 -21.53 41.95 -19.32
CA SER A 304 -20.09 42.04 -19.06
C SER A 304 -19.40 40.67 -19.10
N SER A 305 -20.08 39.59 -18.71
CA SER A 305 -19.57 38.22 -18.87
C SER A 305 -19.55 37.82 -20.34
N GLU A 306 -20.65 38.04 -21.07
CA GLU A 306 -20.74 37.76 -22.51
C GLU A 306 -19.67 38.53 -23.30
N VAL A 307 -19.41 39.80 -22.95
CA VAL A 307 -18.32 40.60 -23.54
C VAL A 307 -16.94 40.05 -23.16
N ALA A 308 -16.73 39.59 -21.92
CA ALA A 308 -15.47 38.96 -21.51
C ALA A 308 -15.25 37.59 -22.20
N ASP A 309 -16.30 36.79 -22.35
CA ASP A 309 -16.28 35.49 -23.03
C ASP A 309 -16.03 35.68 -24.54
N LEU A 310 -16.65 36.68 -25.17
CA LEU A 310 -16.38 37.06 -26.56
C LEU A 310 -14.97 37.68 -26.73
N SER A 311 -14.48 38.46 -25.77
CA SER A 311 -13.12 38.99 -25.74
C SER A 311 -12.09 37.86 -25.67
N ALA A 312 -12.29 36.90 -24.75
CA ALA A 312 -11.47 35.71 -24.63
C ALA A 312 -11.51 34.87 -25.92
N ARG A 313 -12.69 34.66 -26.51
CA ARG A 313 -12.85 33.93 -27.78
C ARG A 313 -12.15 34.63 -28.95
N ASN A 314 -12.21 35.97 -29.00
CA ASN A 314 -11.46 36.75 -29.98
C ASN A 314 -9.94 36.67 -29.73
N GLN A 315 -9.49 36.65 -28.48
CA GLN A 315 -8.08 36.47 -28.15
C GLN A 315 -7.58 35.07 -28.54
N GLU A 316 -8.39 34.01 -28.31
CA GLU A 316 -8.11 32.65 -28.81
C GLU A 316 -8.00 32.65 -30.33
N LEU A 317 -8.95 33.23 -31.06
CA LEU A 317 -8.92 33.32 -32.52
C LEU A 317 -7.70 34.12 -33.03
N CYS A 318 -7.30 35.21 -32.35
CA CYS A 318 -6.07 35.93 -32.68
C CYS A 318 -4.81 35.09 -32.41
N GLN A 319 -4.79 34.25 -31.36
CA GLN A 319 -3.69 33.32 -31.10
C GLN A 319 -3.64 32.21 -32.16
N GLU A 320 -4.78 31.65 -32.55
CA GLU A 320 -4.87 30.69 -33.66
C GLU A 320 -4.39 31.33 -34.98
N LEU A 321 -4.80 32.57 -35.27
CA LEU A 321 -4.40 33.29 -36.48
C LEU A 321 -2.90 33.59 -36.50
N THR A 322 -2.29 34.00 -35.38
CA THR A 322 -0.82 34.16 -35.28
C THR A 322 -0.06 32.84 -35.36
N GLN A 323 -0.62 31.72 -34.90
CA GLN A 323 -0.04 30.38 -35.12
C GLN A 323 -0.11 29.98 -36.60
N VAL A 324 -1.23 30.27 -37.28
CA VAL A 324 -1.36 30.06 -38.74
C VAL A 324 -0.38 30.94 -39.51
N ASP A 325 -0.19 32.21 -39.14
CA ASP A 325 0.81 33.09 -39.75
C ASP A 325 2.25 32.57 -39.52
N GLN A 326 2.57 32.07 -38.33
CA GLN A 326 3.88 31.45 -38.04
C GLN A 326 4.10 30.17 -38.86
N LEU A 327 3.08 29.32 -38.99
CA LEU A 327 3.13 28.12 -39.83
C LEU A 327 3.24 28.47 -41.31
N ALA A 328 2.56 29.52 -41.77
CA ALA A 328 2.67 30.03 -43.14
C ALA A 328 4.09 30.56 -43.42
N GLN A 329 4.65 31.38 -42.53
CA GLN A 329 6.03 31.87 -42.64
C GLN A 329 7.06 30.73 -42.58
N GLN A 330 6.80 29.66 -41.81
CA GLN A 330 7.69 28.50 -41.81
C GLN A 330 7.58 27.72 -43.13
N LEU A 331 6.37 27.52 -43.65
CA LEU A 331 6.14 26.92 -44.98
C LEU A 331 6.76 27.75 -46.12
N GLU A 332 6.73 29.08 -46.03
CA GLU A 332 7.40 29.96 -46.98
C GLU A 332 8.92 29.80 -46.91
N LYS A 333 9.52 29.80 -45.71
CA LYS A 333 10.96 29.54 -45.53
C LYS A 333 11.37 28.14 -46.00
N ASP A 334 10.60 27.11 -45.68
CA ASP A 334 10.87 25.74 -46.10
C ASP A 334 10.78 25.63 -47.63
N LYS A 335 9.82 26.32 -48.26
CA LYS A 335 9.71 26.43 -49.71
C LYS A 335 10.88 27.21 -50.33
N GLU A 336 11.31 28.31 -49.72
CA GLU A 336 12.50 29.06 -50.15
C GLU A 336 13.76 28.19 -50.07
N MET A 337 13.98 27.49 -48.97
CA MET A 337 15.09 26.54 -48.81
C MET A 337 15.05 25.42 -49.87
N VAL A 338 13.87 24.85 -50.16
CA VAL A 338 13.72 23.83 -51.21
C VAL A 338 13.97 24.41 -52.60
N LEU A 339 13.53 25.64 -52.87
CA LEU A 339 13.80 26.34 -54.12
C LEU A 339 15.28 26.68 -54.29
N GLU A 340 15.97 27.18 -53.26
CA GLU A 340 17.41 27.41 -53.27
C GLU A 340 18.19 26.11 -53.49
N THR A 341 17.77 25.01 -52.85
CA THR A 341 18.39 23.69 -53.05
C THR A 341 18.20 23.22 -54.50
N ALA A 342 16.98 23.33 -55.04
CA ALA A 342 16.68 22.96 -56.43
C ALA A 342 17.41 23.86 -57.44
N ASP A 343 17.52 25.16 -57.20
CA ASP A 343 18.29 26.09 -58.06
C ASP A 343 19.79 25.79 -58.00
N MET A 344 20.33 25.39 -56.85
CA MET A 344 21.71 24.92 -56.71
C MET A 344 21.95 23.61 -57.47
N GLU A 345 21.07 22.62 -57.33
CA GLU A 345 21.12 21.36 -58.09
C GLU A 345 21.01 21.62 -59.61
N LEU A 346 20.11 22.51 -60.03
CA LEU A 346 19.98 22.93 -61.44
C LEU A 346 21.23 23.67 -61.93
N LEU A 347 21.85 24.50 -61.11
CA LEU A 347 23.10 25.19 -61.43
C LEU A 347 24.26 24.19 -61.58
N GLU A 348 24.33 23.17 -60.73
CA GLU A 348 25.31 22.09 -60.81
C GLU A 348 25.09 21.18 -62.01
N ALA A 349 23.86 20.74 -62.26
CA ALA A 349 23.48 20.01 -63.47
C ALA A 349 23.82 20.82 -64.73
N LYS A 350 23.59 22.14 -64.73
CA LYS A 350 23.97 23.04 -65.83
C LYS A 350 25.49 23.17 -66.01
N LYS A 351 26.27 23.24 -64.92
CA LYS A 351 27.75 23.22 -64.98
C LYS A 351 28.25 21.88 -65.52
N GLU A 352 27.63 20.77 -65.14
CA GLU A 352 27.99 19.43 -65.60
C GLU A 352 27.62 19.22 -67.08
N ILE A 353 26.43 19.65 -67.53
CA ILE A 353 26.08 19.69 -68.96
C ILE A 353 27.08 20.55 -69.73
N GLN A 354 27.51 21.71 -69.20
CA GLN A 354 28.57 22.52 -69.81
C GLN A 354 29.96 21.86 -69.79
N ARG A 355 30.24 20.96 -68.83
CA ARG A 355 31.46 20.14 -68.81
C ARG A 355 31.38 19.07 -69.90
N GLN A 356 30.27 18.36 -69.99
CA GLN A 356 30.00 17.34 -71.00
C GLN A 356 29.97 17.91 -72.42
N LEU A 357 29.39 19.10 -72.65
CA LEU A 357 29.43 19.77 -73.95
C LEU A 357 30.86 20.17 -74.37
N ARG A 358 31.71 20.58 -73.43
CA ARG A 358 33.15 20.81 -73.70
C ARG A 358 33.90 19.52 -73.99
N GLU A 359 33.58 18.45 -73.26
CA GLU A 359 34.15 17.12 -73.48
C GLU A 359 33.74 16.52 -74.84
N ILE A 360 32.47 16.66 -75.22
CA ILE A 360 31.96 16.32 -76.56
C ILE A 360 32.69 17.17 -77.62
N GLY A 361 32.82 18.48 -77.45
CA GLY A 361 33.56 19.33 -78.40
C GLY A 361 35.03 18.90 -78.56
N ASN A 362 35.71 18.55 -77.47
CA ASN A 362 37.08 17.99 -77.52
C ASN A 362 37.11 16.63 -78.27
N LEU A 363 36.11 15.76 -78.03
CA LEU A 363 35.98 14.48 -78.72
C LEU A 363 35.65 14.66 -80.21
N GLU A 364 34.84 15.66 -80.58
CA GLU A 364 34.56 16.03 -81.98
C GLU A 364 35.82 16.57 -82.68
N GLU A 365 36.66 17.32 -81.98
CA GLU A 365 37.97 17.75 -82.50
C GLU A 365 38.91 16.54 -82.70
N VAL A 366 38.97 15.60 -81.75
CA VAL A 366 39.73 14.34 -81.88
C VAL A 366 39.18 13.46 -83.01
N ILE A 367 37.87 13.34 -83.17
CA ILE A 367 37.25 12.64 -84.31
C ILE A 367 37.60 13.35 -85.63
N SER A 368 37.67 14.68 -85.63
CA SER A 368 38.04 15.47 -86.81
C SER A 368 39.52 15.33 -87.18
N THR A 369 40.43 15.24 -86.21
CA THR A 369 41.85 14.94 -86.48
C THR A 369 42.04 13.49 -86.93
N LEU A 370 41.36 12.52 -86.30
CA LEU A 370 41.38 11.12 -86.73
C LEU A 370 40.81 10.93 -88.15
N ARG A 371 39.70 11.60 -88.50
CA ARG A 371 39.16 11.59 -89.87
C ARG A 371 40.14 12.17 -90.88
N ARG A 372 40.88 13.23 -90.52
CA ARG A 372 41.94 13.80 -91.37
C ARG A 372 43.09 12.80 -91.55
N HIS A 373 43.58 12.19 -90.46
CA HIS A 373 44.61 11.15 -90.55
C HIS A 373 44.17 9.91 -91.34
N MET A 374 42.90 9.50 -91.27
CA MET A 374 42.39 8.42 -92.13
C MET A 374 42.38 8.85 -93.59
N ALA A 375 41.95 10.08 -93.91
CA ALA A 375 42.01 10.59 -95.27
C ALA A 375 43.45 10.65 -95.78
N ASP A 376 44.40 11.18 -95.00
CA ASP A 376 45.83 11.23 -95.36
C ASP A 376 46.38 9.80 -95.60
N GLY A 377 46.00 8.84 -94.74
CA GLY A 377 46.36 7.43 -94.88
C GLY A 377 45.74 6.74 -96.11
N ASP A 378 44.51 7.09 -96.49
CA ASP A 378 43.89 6.61 -97.73
C ASP A 378 44.59 7.18 -98.97
N HIS A 379 44.98 8.46 -98.98
CA HIS A 379 45.80 9.03 -100.07
C HIS A 379 47.16 8.34 -100.19
N GLU A 380 47.82 8.03 -99.07
CA GLU A 380 49.10 7.30 -99.08
C GLU A 380 48.91 5.84 -99.53
N LYS A 381 47.80 5.19 -99.15
CA LYS A 381 47.42 3.84 -99.59
C LYS A 381 47.00 3.77 -101.06
N ASP A 382 46.41 4.83 -101.61
CA ASP A 382 46.14 4.96 -103.06
C ASP A 382 47.46 5.14 -103.82
N ARG A 383 48.33 6.04 -103.37
CA ARG A 383 49.69 6.23 -103.95
C ARG A 383 50.52 4.95 -103.93
N LEU A 384 50.48 4.18 -102.84
CA LEU A 384 51.15 2.87 -102.74
C LEU A 384 50.51 1.83 -103.67
N ARG A 385 49.20 1.90 -103.92
CA ARG A 385 48.51 1.04 -104.91
C ARG A 385 48.94 1.37 -106.33
N ASP A 386 49.06 2.64 -106.69
CA ASP A 386 49.53 3.07 -108.00
C ASP A 386 50.99 2.61 -108.24
N GLN A 387 51.86 2.75 -107.24
CA GLN A 387 53.23 2.21 -107.29
C GLN A 387 53.26 0.68 -107.41
N LEU A 388 52.32 -0.03 -106.77
CA LEU A 388 52.18 -1.48 -106.90
C LEU A 388 51.74 -1.89 -108.31
N LEU A 389 50.84 -1.11 -108.93
CA LEU A 389 50.42 -1.33 -110.31
C LEU A 389 51.57 -1.10 -111.30
N GLU A 390 52.36 -0.02 -111.14
CA GLU A 390 53.57 0.20 -111.95
C GLU A 390 54.59 -0.95 -111.79
N LEU A 391 54.79 -1.45 -110.56
CA LEU A 391 55.67 -2.60 -110.30
C LEU A 391 55.11 -3.92 -110.85
N GLN A 392 53.79 -4.11 -110.85
CA GLN A 392 53.15 -5.26 -111.52
C GLN A 392 53.37 -5.19 -113.03
N GLU A 393 53.16 -4.04 -113.68
CA GLU A 393 53.38 -3.88 -115.12
C GLU A 393 54.87 -4.07 -115.50
N GLN A 394 55.81 -3.70 -114.62
CA GLN A 394 57.23 -4.02 -114.78
C GLN A 394 57.51 -5.52 -114.60
N ASN A 395 56.87 -6.18 -113.63
CA ASN A 395 57.00 -7.61 -113.43
C ASN A 395 56.41 -8.43 -114.59
N GLU A 396 55.28 -8.04 -115.17
CA GLU A 396 54.72 -8.69 -116.38
C GLU A 396 55.69 -8.58 -117.57
N LYS A 397 56.37 -7.44 -117.73
CA LYS A 397 57.42 -7.27 -118.75
C LYS A 397 58.64 -8.16 -118.47
N MET A 398 59.05 -8.27 -117.20
CA MET A 398 60.12 -9.17 -116.77
C MET A 398 59.75 -10.64 -116.93
N GLU A 399 58.50 -11.02 -116.68
CA GLU A 399 57.96 -12.37 -116.86
C GLU A 399 57.88 -12.73 -118.34
N GLY A 400 57.48 -11.80 -119.21
CA GLY A 400 57.58 -11.95 -120.67
C GLY A 400 59.01 -12.20 -121.16
N LEU A 401 60.00 -11.47 -120.61
CA LEU A 401 61.43 -11.71 -120.89
C LEU A 401 61.93 -13.04 -120.31
N MET A 402 61.46 -13.42 -119.12
CA MET A 402 61.84 -14.66 -118.45
C MET A 402 61.29 -15.88 -119.19
N ASN A 403 60.04 -15.85 -119.64
CA ASN A 403 59.43 -16.90 -120.46
C ASN A 403 60.21 -17.11 -121.77
N PHE A 404 60.61 -16.02 -122.44
CA PHE A 404 61.47 -16.09 -123.63
C PHE A 404 62.82 -16.76 -123.33
N LEU A 405 63.44 -16.45 -122.19
CA LEU A 405 64.69 -17.11 -121.75
C LEU A 405 64.47 -18.57 -121.33
N GLU A 406 63.33 -18.92 -120.76
CA GLU A 406 63.00 -20.29 -120.39
C GLU A 406 62.72 -21.18 -121.61
N GLU A 407 62.12 -20.65 -122.68
CA GLU A 407 61.99 -21.36 -123.96
C GLU A 407 63.36 -21.67 -124.58
N GLU A 408 64.29 -20.70 -124.60
CA GLU A 408 65.69 -20.92 -125.01
C GLU A 408 66.40 -21.95 -124.10
N LYS A 409 66.27 -21.81 -122.78
CA LYS A 409 66.85 -22.75 -121.80
C LYS A 409 66.31 -24.17 -121.99
N LYS A 410 65.02 -24.35 -122.24
CA LYS A 410 64.39 -25.66 -122.48
C LYS A 410 64.90 -26.27 -123.77
N ARG A 411 65.02 -25.48 -124.84
CA ARG A 411 65.63 -25.88 -126.12
C ARG A 411 67.08 -26.37 -125.96
N LEU A 412 67.85 -25.78 -125.05
CA LEU A 412 69.19 -26.23 -124.66
C LEU A 412 69.16 -27.47 -123.75
N HIS A 413 68.21 -27.56 -122.82
CA HIS A 413 68.08 -28.70 -121.91
C HIS A 413 67.72 -29.99 -122.64
N ASP A 414 66.75 -29.95 -123.56
CA ASP A 414 66.36 -31.09 -124.40
C ASP A 414 67.52 -31.62 -125.26
N LYS A 415 68.52 -30.78 -125.56
CA LYS A 415 69.76 -31.17 -126.27
C LYS A 415 70.75 -31.89 -125.34
N THR A 416 70.64 -31.67 -124.03
CA THR A 416 71.53 -32.18 -122.99
C THR A 416 71.03 -33.52 -122.42
N GLU A 417 69.72 -33.67 -122.20
CA GLU A 417 69.12 -34.96 -121.76
C GLU A 417 69.32 -36.09 -122.78
N ARG A 418 69.22 -35.78 -124.08
CA ARG A 418 69.55 -36.74 -125.16
C ARG A 418 71.00 -37.24 -125.10
N MET A 419 71.90 -36.51 -124.45
CA MET A 419 73.29 -36.93 -124.24
C MET A 419 73.40 -37.84 -123.00
N THR A 420 72.77 -37.47 -121.88
CA THR A 420 72.90 -38.22 -120.61
C THR A 420 72.07 -39.51 -120.56
N GLN A 421 71.02 -39.65 -121.38
CA GLN A 421 70.29 -40.92 -121.50
C GLN A 421 71.17 -42.03 -122.09
N ALA A 422 72.09 -41.69 -123.01
CA ALA A 422 73.05 -42.64 -123.59
C ALA A 422 74.07 -43.17 -122.55
N ASP A 423 74.49 -42.33 -121.60
CA ASP A 423 75.45 -42.73 -120.55
C ASP A 423 74.85 -43.72 -119.54
N LYS A 424 73.54 -43.61 -119.23
CA LYS A 424 72.89 -44.42 -118.17
C LYS A 424 72.68 -45.88 -118.55
N GLU A 425 72.40 -46.18 -119.82
CA GLU A 425 72.23 -47.57 -120.29
C GLU A 425 73.52 -48.38 -120.10
N MET A 426 74.68 -47.73 -120.16
CA MET A 426 76.00 -48.34 -119.96
C MET A 426 76.26 -48.79 -118.51
N ILE A 427 75.63 -48.15 -117.52
CA ILE A 427 75.87 -48.41 -116.09
C ILE A 427 75.09 -49.64 -115.61
N LEU A 428 73.84 -49.80 -116.05
CA LEU A 428 72.94 -50.86 -115.56
C LEU A 428 73.36 -52.28 -115.99
N GLU A 429 74.23 -52.41 -116.99
CA GLU A 429 74.83 -53.68 -117.40
C GLU A 429 75.88 -54.17 -116.38
N LEU A 430 76.55 -53.26 -115.66
CA LEU A 430 77.66 -53.58 -114.74
C LEU A 430 77.20 -54.17 -113.40
N GLU A 431 76.03 -53.77 -112.89
CA GLU A 431 75.57 -54.20 -111.56
C GLU A 431 75.01 -55.62 -111.53
N ARG A 432 74.42 -56.09 -112.65
CA ARG A 432 73.85 -57.46 -112.76
C ARG A 432 74.88 -58.57 -112.50
N MET A 433 76.17 -58.27 -112.66
CA MET A 433 77.27 -59.24 -112.56
C MET A 433 77.67 -59.59 -111.11
N ARG A 434 77.39 -58.76 -110.09
CA ARG A 434 77.99 -58.97 -108.75
C ARG A 434 77.18 -59.83 -107.78
N VAL A 435 75.87 -60.01 -108.00
CA VAL A 435 74.98 -60.72 -107.06
C VAL A 435 75.24 -62.25 -106.99
N LYS A 436 76.09 -62.82 -107.84
CA LYS A 436 76.25 -64.29 -107.97
C LYS A 436 77.33 -64.97 -107.11
N HIS A 437 78.29 -64.27 -106.50
CA HIS A 437 79.37 -64.89 -105.69
C HIS A 437 79.84 -64.05 -104.49
N GLY A 438 79.84 -64.62 -103.26
CA GLY A 438 80.68 -64.14 -102.14
C GLY A 438 79.96 -63.91 -100.79
N VAL A 439 80.64 -64.27 -99.69
CA VAL A 439 80.16 -64.26 -98.28
C VAL A 439 81.04 -63.35 -97.41
N CYS A 440 80.48 -62.56 -96.48
CA CYS A 440 80.93 -62.38 -95.07
C CYS A 440 80.04 -61.36 -94.31
N GLY A 441 80.15 -61.28 -92.97
CA GLY A 441 79.43 -60.31 -92.13
C GLY A 441 80.31 -59.72 -91.01
N LYS A 442 79.67 -59.41 -89.85
CA LYS A 442 80.20 -58.98 -88.52
C LYS A 442 80.01 -57.48 -88.14
N ASP A 443 79.66 -57.26 -86.87
CA ASP A 443 80.01 -56.09 -86.02
C ASP A 443 81.56 -55.92 -85.92
N PRO A 444 82.17 -54.82 -85.39
CA PRO A 444 81.61 -53.80 -84.47
C PRO A 444 82.12 -52.33 -84.67
N SER A 445 81.72 -51.42 -83.74
CA SER A 445 82.42 -50.25 -83.14
C SER A 445 83.52 -49.42 -83.88
N PRO A 446 83.80 -48.16 -83.46
CA PRO A 446 82.96 -47.07 -82.92
C PRO A 446 83.29 -45.69 -83.58
N SER A 447 82.86 -44.56 -82.95
CA SER A 447 83.44 -43.19 -83.03
C SER A 447 82.67 -42.07 -83.77
N ARG A 448 82.96 -40.82 -83.32
CA ARG A 448 82.65 -39.46 -83.82
C ARG A 448 81.38 -38.73 -83.37
N LEU A 449 80.24 -39.38 -83.12
CA LEU A 449 79.03 -38.63 -82.70
C LEU A 449 79.16 -38.05 -81.27
N ASP A 450 79.79 -38.81 -80.37
CA ASP A 450 79.92 -38.52 -78.93
C ASP A 450 80.80 -37.29 -78.62
N ALA A 451 81.62 -36.85 -79.58
CA ALA A 451 82.41 -35.62 -79.48
C ALA A 451 81.67 -34.37 -80.01
N PHE A 452 80.71 -34.55 -80.93
CA PHE A 452 79.96 -33.43 -81.52
C PHE A 452 78.80 -32.97 -80.62
N VAL A 453 78.20 -33.90 -79.86
CA VAL A 453 77.17 -33.56 -78.87
C VAL A 453 77.76 -32.69 -77.74
N LYS A 454 78.98 -33.02 -77.26
CA LYS A 454 79.66 -32.21 -76.23
C LYS A 454 79.92 -30.76 -76.66
N SER A 455 80.35 -30.51 -77.90
CA SER A 455 80.56 -29.13 -78.39
C SER A 455 79.26 -28.31 -78.42
N LEU A 456 78.11 -28.95 -78.70
CA LEU A 456 76.80 -28.27 -78.70
C LEU A 456 76.27 -28.00 -77.28
N GLU A 457 76.62 -28.85 -76.30
CA GLU A 457 76.29 -28.60 -74.90
C GLU A 457 77.15 -27.49 -74.29
N GLU A 458 78.42 -27.38 -74.70
CA GLU A 458 79.33 -26.29 -74.31
C GLU A 458 78.89 -24.92 -74.87
N GLU A 459 78.42 -24.84 -76.12
CA GLU A 459 77.84 -23.61 -76.69
C GLU A 459 76.55 -23.16 -75.99
N ARG A 460 75.67 -24.09 -75.62
CA ARG A 460 74.44 -23.78 -74.88
C ARG A 460 74.74 -23.12 -73.54
N ASP A 461 75.71 -23.67 -72.79
CA ASP A 461 76.03 -23.20 -71.45
C ASP A 461 76.90 -21.92 -71.48
N TYR A 462 77.63 -21.67 -72.57
CA TYR A 462 78.26 -20.38 -72.87
C TYR A 462 77.21 -19.25 -72.98
N TYR A 463 76.20 -19.38 -73.85
CA TYR A 463 75.15 -18.34 -73.98
C TYR A 463 74.31 -18.18 -72.71
N ARG A 464 74.18 -19.24 -71.89
CA ARG A 464 73.51 -19.18 -70.57
C ARG A 464 74.33 -18.39 -69.54
N GLN A 465 75.65 -18.44 -69.57
CA GLN A 465 76.51 -17.60 -68.74
C GLN A 465 76.55 -16.14 -69.22
N GLU A 466 76.47 -15.88 -70.52
CA GLU A 466 76.56 -14.53 -71.08
C GLU A 466 75.37 -13.66 -70.63
N VAL A 467 74.16 -14.22 -70.56
CA VAL A 467 72.94 -13.51 -70.12
C VAL A 467 72.98 -13.13 -68.63
N GLU A 468 73.60 -13.93 -67.76
CA GLU A 468 73.76 -13.58 -66.33
C GLU A 468 74.94 -12.62 -66.06
N ARG A 469 75.94 -12.57 -66.94
CA ARG A 469 77.02 -11.55 -66.88
C ARG A 469 76.49 -10.14 -67.16
N TYR A 470 75.48 -9.98 -68.02
CA TYR A 470 74.86 -8.66 -68.26
C TYR A 470 73.95 -8.18 -67.13
N ARG A 471 73.47 -9.05 -66.23
CA ARG A 471 72.73 -8.64 -65.02
C ARG A 471 73.63 -8.20 -63.86
N THR A 472 74.91 -8.57 -63.86
CA THR A 472 75.79 -8.43 -62.70
C THR A 472 76.76 -7.23 -62.74
N VAL A 473 76.79 -6.42 -63.81
CA VAL A 473 77.73 -5.29 -63.97
C VAL A 473 77.03 -3.93 -64.17
N LYS A 474 76.07 -3.58 -63.31
CA LYS A 474 75.72 -2.16 -63.06
C LYS A 474 75.15 -1.86 -61.67
N GLY A 475 75.83 -2.31 -60.62
CA GLY A 475 75.55 -1.89 -59.24
C GLY A 475 76.38 -0.68 -58.79
N ARG A 476 75.74 0.38 -58.29
CA ARG A 476 76.21 1.35 -57.26
C ARG A 476 75.24 2.55 -57.16
N GLY A 477 74.74 2.84 -55.95
CA GLY A 477 73.90 4.02 -55.67
C GLY A 477 73.05 3.80 -54.42
N ASN A 478 73.50 4.31 -53.28
CA ASN A 478 73.02 3.85 -51.97
C ASN A 478 71.85 4.68 -51.40
N ARG A 479 71.15 4.04 -50.46
CA ARG A 479 70.11 4.57 -49.56
C ARG A 479 70.51 5.90 -48.89
N SER A 480 69.51 6.75 -48.65
CA SER A 480 69.50 7.85 -47.65
C SER A 480 68.74 7.38 -46.38
N PRO A 481 68.58 8.19 -45.31
CA PRO A 481 69.21 9.48 -44.99
C PRO A 481 69.74 9.61 -43.54
N SER A 482 70.49 10.69 -43.27
CA SER A 482 70.41 11.38 -41.97
C SER A 482 70.58 12.90 -42.15
N SER A 483 69.83 13.66 -41.33
CA SER A 483 69.87 15.13 -41.15
C SER A 483 69.31 16.07 -42.25
N SER A 484 68.46 16.99 -41.78
CA SER A 484 68.02 18.29 -42.33
C SER A 484 69.21 19.26 -42.61
N PRO A 485 69.07 20.49 -43.20
CA PRO A 485 67.84 21.31 -43.34
C PRO A 485 67.65 22.25 -44.59
N GLY A 486 66.42 22.77 -44.75
CA GLY A 486 66.14 24.22 -44.94
C GLY A 486 66.28 24.96 -46.30
N ARG A 487 65.18 25.64 -46.74
CA ARG A 487 65.06 26.72 -47.77
C ARG A 487 65.36 26.28 -49.22
N GLY A 488 64.57 26.55 -50.28
CA GLY A 488 63.71 27.68 -50.63
C GLY A 488 64.30 28.36 -51.90
N ARG A 489 63.68 28.31 -53.10
CA ARG A 489 62.74 29.34 -53.62
C ARG A 489 62.13 28.96 -55.00
N SER A 490 60.94 29.53 -55.25
CA SER A 490 60.11 29.60 -56.48
C SER A 490 60.81 30.26 -57.71
N PRO A 491 60.23 30.32 -58.95
CA PRO A 491 58.92 30.97 -59.26
C PRO A 491 58.06 30.53 -60.48
N ARG A 492 56.73 30.80 -60.36
CA ARG A 492 55.69 31.25 -61.36
C ARG A 492 55.52 30.52 -62.71
N GLY A 493 54.31 30.34 -63.26
CA GLY A 493 52.91 30.69 -62.88
C GLY A 493 51.93 29.93 -63.82
N ARG A 494 50.60 30.13 -63.89
CA ARG A 494 49.66 31.10 -63.29
C ARG A 494 48.23 30.51 -63.39
N ASN A 495 47.31 30.93 -62.50
CA ASN A 495 45.83 30.81 -62.54
C ASN A 495 45.11 29.59 -61.90
N SER A 496 44.15 29.94 -61.03
CA SER A 496 42.82 29.34 -60.86
C SER A 496 42.60 28.02 -60.08
N TRP A 497 42.85 28.05 -58.75
CA TRP A 497 42.21 27.13 -57.80
C TRP A 497 41.81 27.86 -56.50
N HIS A 498 40.68 28.58 -56.54
CA HIS A 498 40.00 29.16 -55.36
C HIS A 498 38.48 29.00 -55.55
N ALA A 499 37.99 27.77 -55.38
CA ALA A 499 36.56 27.41 -55.39
C ALA A 499 36.29 26.00 -54.83
N GLN A 500 37.29 25.11 -54.80
CA GLN A 500 37.23 23.81 -54.10
C GLN A 500 37.47 23.96 -52.58
N ARG A 501 37.64 25.18 -52.07
CA ARG A 501 38.03 25.41 -50.69
C ARG A 501 36.84 25.31 -49.76
N ASP A 502 35.74 26.01 -50.00
CA ASP A 502 34.74 26.22 -48.93
C ASP A 502 33.93 24.97 -48.56
N TYR A 503 33.68 24.03 -49.49
CA TYR A 503 33.09 22.73 -49.14
C TYR A 503 34.08 21.83 -48.39
N ALA A 504 35.34 21.77 -48.87
CA ALA A 504 36.39 21.03 -48.20
C ALA A 504 36.77 21.65 -46.84
N ASP A 505 36.68 22.98 -46.65
CA ASP A 505 36.97 23.69 -45.39
C ASP A 505 35.81 23.54 -44.40
N VAL A 506 34.56 23.35 -44.86
CA VAL A 506 33.41 23.03 -43.98
C VAL A 506 33.42 21.56 -43.54
N GLU A 507 33.70 20.61 -44.45
CA GLU A 507 33.91 19.20 -44.06
C GLU A 507 35.18 19.05 -43.22
N LEU A 508 36.28 19.72 -43.57
CA LEU A 508 37.49 19.78 -42.74
C LEU A 508 37.20 20.48 -41.42
N SER A 509 36.35 21.51 -41.34
CA SER A 509 35.98 22.15 -40.06
C SER A 509 35.09 21.25 -39.19
N ARG A 510 34.19 20.44 -39.77
CA ARG A 510 33.46 19.40 -39.03
C ARG A 510 34.40 18.30 -38.57
N ALA A 511 35.22 17.75 -39.46
CA ALA A 511 36.21 16.73 -39.13
C ALA A 511 37.29 17.24 -38.15
N VAL A 512 37.60 18.55 -38.16
CA VAL A 512 38.48 19.20 -37.17
C VAL A 512 37.78 19.34 -35.83
N LYS A 513 36.49 19.70 -35.78
CA LYS A 513 35.72 19.70 -34.54
C LYS A 513 35.57 18.29 -33.96
N GLU A 514 35.17 17.32 -34.77
CA GLU A 514 35.09 15.91 -34.37
C GLU A 514 36.47 15.37 -33.94
N ARG A 515 37.55 15.73 -34.64
CA ARG A 515 38.93 15.44 -34.22
C ARG A 515 39.23 16.10 -32.87
N ASP A 516 38.90 17.38 -32.67
CA ASP A 516 39.25 18.12 -31.46
C ASP A 516 38.41 17.66 -30.26
N GLU A 517 37.17 17.24 -30.47
CA GLU A 517 36.31 16.57 -29.49
C GLU A 517 36.85 15.18 -29.14
N LEU A 518 37.19 14.35 -30.15
CA LEU A 518 37.84 13.05 -29.95
C LEU A 518 39.24 13.18 -29.32
N GLN A 519 39.97 14.25 -29.62
CA GLN A 519 41.29 14.55 -29.06
C GLN A 519 41.17 15.07 -27.61
N SER A 520 40.11 15.81 -27.28
CA SER A 520 39.75 16.19 -25.90
C SER A 520 39.33 14.96 -25.08
N VAL A 521 38.54 14.05 -25.67
CA VAL A 521 38.16 12.76 -25.06
C VAL A 521 39.39 11.86 -24.89
N LEU A 522 40.30 11.80 -25.88
CA LEU A 522 41.57 11.08 -25.77
C LEU A 522 42.48 11.70 -24.70
N LEU A 523 42.60 13.03 -24.61
CA LEU A 523 43.29 13.71 -23.50
C LEU A 523 42.66 13.39 -22.14
N GLY A 524 41.33 13.26 -22.08
CA GLY A 524 40.61 12.76 -20.92
C GLY A 524 40.98 11.33 -20.55
N PHE A 525 41.06 10.43 -21.53
CA PHE A 525 41.51 9.05 -21.34
C PHE A 525 43.00 8.91 -21.04
N GLU A 526 43.86 9.74 -21.63
CA GLU A 526 45.30 9.79 -21.32
C GLU A 526 45.52 10.26 -19.89
N LYS A 527 44.83 11.33 -19.47
CA LYS A 527 44.86 11.79 -18.08
C LYS A 527 44.28 10.75 -17.12
N HIS A 528 43.19 10.07 -17.49
CA HIS A 528 42.65 8.98 -16.67
C HIS A 528 43.59 7.78 -16.61
N MET A 529 44.31 7.44 -17.69
CA MET A 529 45.39 6.46 -17.66
C MET A 529 46.57 6.92 -16.81
N GLU A 530 46.90 8.21 -16.78
CA GLU A 530 47.95 8.75 -15.92
C GLU A 530 47.55 8.72 -14.44
N ASP A 531 46.29 9.03 -14.11
CA ASP A 531 45.70 8.85 -12.78
C ASP A 531 45.66 7.36 -12.36
N ILE A 532 45.35 6.45 -13.29
CA ILE A 532 45.42 5.00 -13.04
C ILE A 532 46.88 4.56 -12.86
N GLN A 533 47.83 5.04 -13.67
CA GLN A 533 49.25 4.71 -13.54
C GLN A 533 49.86 5.25 -12.25
N THR A 534 49.46 6.44 -11.78
CA THR A 534 49.90 6.98 -10.49
C THR A 534 49.28 6.21 -9.33
N ARG A 535 48.00 5.85 -9.39
CA ARG A 535 47.38 4.93 -8.41
C ARG A 535 48.05 3.56 -8.41
N VAL A 536 48.35 2.98 -9.57
CA VAL A 536 49.08 1.71 -9.68
C VAL A 536 50.49 1.84 -9.11
N LYS A 537 51.20 2.96 -9.31
CA LYS A 537 52.51 3.22 -8.67
C LYS A 537 52.40 3.32 -7.14
N LEU A 538 51.37 3.99 -6.61
CA LEU A 538 51.11 4.06 -5.17
C LEU A 538 50.78 2.68 -4.59
N LEU A 539 49.86 1.94 -5.19
CA LEU A 539 49.51 0.57 -4.79
C LEU A 539 50.71 -0.41 -4.95
N THR A 540 51.59 -0.17 -5.93
CA THR A 540 52.86 -0.90 -6.09
C THR A 540 53.80 -0.60 -4.94
N ALA A 541 53.94 0.66 -4.54
CA ALA A 541 54.75 1.06 -3.39
C ALA A 541 54.17 0.55 -2.06
N GLU A 542 52.85 0.60 -1.86
CA GLU A 542 52.16 0.03 -0.70
C GLU A 542 52.33 -1.50 -0.64
N ARG A 543 52.17 -2.20 -1.78
CA ARG A 543 52.47 -3.63 -1.90
C ARG A 543 53.92 -3.93 -1.56
N ASP A 544 54.87 -3.14 -2.03
CA ASP A 544 56.29 -3.37 -1.78
C ASP A 544 56.70 -3.04 -0.34
N GLN A 545 56.02 -2.06 0.28
CA GLN A 545 56.10 -1.77 1.72
C GLN A 545 55.52 -2.91 2.55
N LEU A 546 54.34 -3.44 2.20
CA LEU A 546 53.74 -4.60 2.87
C LEU A 546 54.57 -5.88 2.64
N SER A 547 55.17 -6.03 1.46
CA SER A 547 56.05 -7.16 1.13
C SER A 547 57.37 -7.10 1.90
N THR A 548 57.94 -5.90 2.11
CA THR A 548 59.13 -5.72 2.96
C THR A 548 58.81 -5.88 4.44
N GLN A 549 57.65 -5.40 4.92
CA GLN A 549 57.16 -5.70 6.28
C GLN A 549 56.91 -7.20 6.50
N TYR A 550 56.36 -7.89 5.50
CA TYR A 550 56.15 -9.34 5.53
C TYR A 550 57.47 -10.11 5.50
N GLN A 551 58.45 -9.68 4.69
CA GLN A 551 59.81 -10.24 4.71
C GLN A 551 60.49 -10.01 6.06
N GLN A 552 60.39 -8.81 6.65
CA GLN A 552 60.90 -8.51 7.99
C GLN A 552 60.27 -9.41 9.05
N ALA A 553 58.93 -9.58 9.02
CA ALA A 553 58.23 -10.51 9.91
C ALA A 553 58.64 -11.98 9.68
N GLN A 554 58.91 -12.41 8.44
CA GLN A 554 59.46 -13.74 8.16
C GLN A 554 60.93 -13.89 8.62
N GLU A 555 61.76 -12.85 8.51
CA GLU A 555 63.14 -12.84 8.99
C GLU A 555 63.18 -12.87 10.53
N GLU A 556 62.28 -12.16 11.20
CA GLU A 556 62.08 -12.21 12.65
C GLU A 556 61.56 -13.58 13.09
N LEU A 557 60.58 -14.17 12.39
CA LEU A 557 60.17 -15.56 12.65
C LEU A 557 61.35 -16.53 12.45
N ARG A 558 62.17 -16.37 11.40
CA ARG A 558 63.36 -17.20 11.17
C ARG A 558 64.41 -17.00 12.26
N ARG A 559 64.59 -15.80 12.79
CA ARG A 559 65.48 -15.56 13.95
C ARG A 559 64.95 -16.26 15.18
N VAL A 560 63.65 -16.17 15.48
CA VAL A 560 63.03 -16.87 16.61
C VAL A 560 63.12 -18.41 16.44
N TYR A 561 62.97 -18.93 15.21
CA TYR A 561 63.19 -20.35 14.92
C TYR A 561 64.66 -20.77 15.05
N MET A 562 65.63 -19.92 14.64
CA MET A 562 67.07 -20.18 14.82
C MET A 562 67.52 -20.06 16.29
N GLU A 563 66.89 -19.20 17.09
CA GLU A 563 67.11 -19.08 18.53
C GLU A 563 66.51 -20.26 19.33
N LEU A 564 65.66 -21.08 18.69
CA LEU A 564 65.10 -22.31 19.27
C LEU A 564 65.90 -23.59 18.93
N GLU A 565 66.89 -23.53 18.04
CA GLU A 565 67.76 -24.66 17.66
C GLU A 565 69.25 -24.40 17.94
N SER A 566 69.62 -24.21 19.21
CA SER A 566 71.04 -24.29 19.63
C SER A 566 71.20 -24.83 21.07
N PRO A 567 71.62 -26.10 21.24
CA PRO A 567 71.80 -26.71 22.55
C PRO A 567 73.25 -26.62 23.03
N ASP A 568 73.68 -25.44 23.50
CA ASP A 568 74.74 -25.33 24.53
C ASP A 568 74.91 -23.87 25.00
N PHE A 569 74.63 -23.59 26.28
CA PHE A 569 75.63 -23.05 27.22
C PHE A 569 75.07 -23.01 28.64
N GLN A 570 75.17 -24.14 29.33
CA GLN A 570 74.96 -24.21 30.77
C GLN A 570 76.26 -23.76 31.49
N SER A 571 76.14 -23.02 32.60
CA SER A 571 77.25 -22.47 33.41
C SER A 571 77.93 -21.23 32.77
N ARG A 572 77.71 -20.01 33.31
CA ARG A 572 78.24 -19.59 34.62
C ARG A 572 77.62 -18.27 35.13
N ILE A 573 77.38 -18.22 36.45
CA ILE A 573 77.48 -17.05 37.36
C ILE A 573 76.56 -15.85 37.02
N GLY A 574 75.77 -15.28 37.92
CA GLY A 574 75.65 -15.45 39.38
C GLY A 574 75.04 -14.19 39.97
N ASP A 575 75.62 -13.04 39.62
CA ASP A 575 75.26 -11.72 40.17
C ASP A 575 74.58 -10.76 39.17
N ASP A 576 74.68 -11.01 37.85
CA ASP A 576 74.04 -10.17 36.82
C ASP A 576 72.51 -10.34 36.73
N ARG A 577 71.96 -11.37 37.38
CA ARG A 577 70.53 -11.69 37.30
C ARG A 577 69.65 -10.63 37.92
N THR A 578 69.98 -10.10 39.09
CA THR A 578 69.14 -9.05 39.73
C THR A 578 69.16 -7.75 38.92
N GLN A 579 70.31 -7.38 38.35
CA GLN A 579 70.45 -6.20 37.49
C GLN A 579 69.64 -6.34 36.19
N THR A 580 69.70 -7.50 35.53
CA THR A 580 68.98 -7.79 34.28
C THR A 580 67.50 -8.07 34.49
N GLU A 581 67.09 -8.68 35.60
CA GLU A 581 65.68 -8.84 35.99
C GLU A 581 65.05 -7.46 36.29
N ILE A 582 65.75 -6.58 37.02
CA ILE A 582 65.30 -5.20 37.25
C ILE A 582 65.21 -4.44 35.92
N GLN A 583 66.17 -4.58 35.01
CA GLN A 583 66.09 -3.96 33.68
C GLN A 583 64.93 -4.52 32.84
N ARG A 584 64.65 -5.83 32.91
CA ARG A 584 63.48 -6.45 32.27
C ARG A 584 62.17 -5.94 32.85
N ILE A 585 62.01 -5.93 34.17
CA ILE A 585 60.82 -5.39 34.86
C ILE A 585 60.66 -3.89 34.57
N THR A 586 61.76 -3.14 34.46
CA THR A 586 61.73 -1.71 34.08
C THR A 586 61.27 -1.56 32.62
N ALA A 587 61.79 -2.37 31.70
CA ALA A 587 61.38 -2.37 30.30
C ALA A 587 59.94 -2.88 30.09
N GLU A 588 59.46 -3.85 30.87
CA GLU A 588 58.05 -4.28 30.87
C GLU A 588 57.15 -3.21 31.47
N ARG A 589 57.53 -2.59 32.58
CA ARG A 589 56.81 -1.44 33.16
C ARG A 589 56.69 -0.31 32.14
N ASP A 590 57.77 -0.01 31.42
CA ASP A 590 57.78 1.09 30.45
C ASP A 590 57.00 0.70 29.18
N ARG A 591 57.08 -0.55 28.69
CA ARG A 591 56.18 -1.08 27.65
C ARG A 591 54.71 -1.09 28.07
N LEU A 592 54.39 -1.41 29.33
CA LEU A 592 53.02 -1.36 29.87
C LEU A 592 52.54 0.09 30.01
N ARG A 593 53.43 1.00 30.40
CA ARG A 593 53.15 2.44 30.48
C ARG A 593 52.92 3.03 29.09
N ASP A 594 53.68 2.61 28.08
CA ASP A 594 53.51 3.02 26.69
C ASP A 594 52.26 2.39 26.05
N ARG A 595 51.94 1.12 26.37
CA ARG A 595 50.65 0.51 25.99
C ARG A 595 49.46 1.20 26.65
N LEU A 596 49.57 1.59 27.93
CA LEU A 596 48.54 2.36 28.63
C LEU A 596 48.40 3.76 28.02
N LYS A 597 49.50 4.41 27.66
CA LYS A 597 49.50 5.69 26.94
C LYS A 597 48.83 5.55 25.58
N GLY A 598 49.19 4.52 24.81
CA GLY A 598 48.59 4.20 23.52
C GLY A 598 47.08 3.99 23.63
N ALA A 599 46.65 3.15 24.59
CA ALA A 599 45.24 2.90 24.87
C ALA A 599 44.48 4.15 25.35
N GLN A 600 45.13 5.03 26.14
CA GLN A 600 44.55 6.32 26.53
C GLN A 600 44.46 7.28 25.33
N THR A 601 45.46 7.32 24.44
CA THR A 601 45.39 8.16 23.23
C THR A 601 44.32 7.67 22.26
N THR A 602 44.17 6.36 22.05
CA THR A 602 43.08 5.84 21.21
C THR A 602 41.72 6.08 21.85
N ALA A 603 41.56 5.82 23.15
CA ALA A 603 40.30 6.10 23.84
C ALA A 603 39.91 7.60 23.83
N LEU A 604 40.90 8.51 23.77
CA LEU A 604 40.66 9.95 23.60
C LEU A 604 40.27 10.28 22.15
N THR A 605 40.94 9.73 21.13
CA THR A 605 40.56 9.97 19.73
C THR A 605 39.20 9.37 19.39
N ASP A 606 38.89 8.19 19.92
CA ASP A 606 37.59 7.54 19.72
C ASP A 606 36.48 8.34 20.41
N ARG A 607 36.75 8.89 21.61
CA ARG A 607 35.84 9.82 22.29
C ARG A 607 35.66 11.12 21.52
N GLU A 608 36.71 11.73 20.97
CA GLU A 608 36.61 12.94 20.15
C GLU A 608 35.79 12.68 18.88
N GLN A 609 35.94 11.51 18.25
CA GLN A 609 35.13 11.11 17.09
C GLN A 609 33.65 10.93 17.45
N GLU A 610 33.34 10.29 18.57
CA GLU A 610 31.94 10.15 19.02
C GLU A 610 31.35 11.49 19.51
N GLU A 611 32.15 12.39 20.11
CA GLU A 611 31.71 13.76 20.42
C GLU A 611 31.37 14.55 19.15
N ILE A 612 32.20 14.48 18.10
CA ILE A 612 31.89 15.08 16.79
C ILE A 612 30.61 14.47 16.20
N ARG A 613 30.47 13.14 16.27
CA ARG A 613 29.30 12.43 15.72
C ARG A 613 28.01 12.76 16.46
N ILE A 614 28.05 12.91 17.78
CA ILE A 614 26.93 13.39 18.59
C ILE A 614 26.55 14.82 18.16
N LEU A 615 27.54 15.69 17.96
CA LEU A 615 27.31 17.10 17.57
C LEU A 615 26.76 17.23 16.14
N GLU A 616 27.15 16.34 15.22
CA GLU A 616 26.52 16.21 13.90
C GLU A 616 25.06 15.71 14.02
N LEU A 617 24.82 14.68 14.82
CA LEU A 617 23.47 14.15 15.05
C LEU A 617 22.55 15.20 15.70
N GLU A 618 23.01 15.94 16.70
CA GLU A 618 22.27 17.05 17.33
C GLU A 618 21.90 18.14 16.32
N ASN A 619 22.81 18.49 15.40
CA ASN A 619 22.51 19.43 14.32
C ASN A 619 21.46 18.88 13.33
N THR A 620 21.53 17.59 12.97
CA THR A 620 20.50 16.97 12.11
C THR A 620 19.14 16.92 12.80
N VAL A 621 19.09 16.62 14.10
CA VAL A 621 17.85 16.65 14.90
C VAL A 621 17.28 18.06 14.93
N GLN A 622 18.09 19.10 15.21
CA GLN A 622 17.60 20.48 15.17
C GLN A 622 17.11 20.92 13.79
N MET A 623 17.72 20.45 12.70
CA MET A 623 17.23 20.72 11.34
C MET A 623 15.85 20.08 11.13
N LEU A 624 15.70 18.80 11.46
CA LEU A 624 14.44 18.06 11.34
C LEU A 624 13.35 18.63 12.27
N GLU A 625 13.71 19.15 13.44
CA GLU A 625 12.76 19.86 14.32
C GLU A 625 12.27 21.18 13.74
N ARG A 626 13.13 21.94 13.04
CA ARG A 626 12.74 23.16 12.29
C ARG A 626 11.83 22.81 11.11
N GLU A 627 12.23 21.86 10.27
CA GLU A 627 11.38 21.38 9.16
C GLU A 627 10.02 20.87 9.65
N LYS A 628 9.98 20.15 10.78
CA LYS A 628 8.73 19.70 11.42
C LYS A 628 7.88 20.85 11.96
N ALA A 629 8.48 21.96 12.39
CA ALA A 629 7.76 23.17 12.77
C ALA A 629 7.18 23.88 11.54
N ASP A 630 7.95 24.00 10.46
CA ASP A 630 7.53 24.64 9.21
C ASP A 630 6.45 23.82 8.47
N LEU A 631 6.53 22.49 8.49
CA LEU A 631 5.46 21.62 7.98
C LEU A 631 4.18 21.74 8.82
N ARG A 632 4.28 21.95 10.14
CA ARG A 632 3.11 22.20 11.00
C ARG A 632 2.44 23.54 10.69
N THR A 633 3.20 24.60 10.44
CA THR A 633 2.63 25.90 10.06
C THR A 633 2.00 25.84 8.66
N GLN A 634 2.64 25.18 7.68
CA GLN A 634 2.03 24.91 6.37
C GLN A 634 0.71 24.13 6.49
N VAL A 635 0.66 23.08 7.33
CA VAL A 635 -0.59 22.32 7.56
C VAL A 635 -1.68 23.17 8.22
N SER A 636 -1.34 24.13 9.08
CA SER A 636 -2.32 25.09 9.62
C SER A 636 -2.90 25.99 8.51
N VAL A 637 -2.03 26.61 7.71
CA VAL A 637 -2.43 27.47 6.59
C VAL A 637 -3.26 26.70 5.55
N LEU A 638 -2.90 25.45 5.24
CA LEU A 638 -3.67 24.60 4.33
C LEU A 638 -5.05 24.21 4.91
N LYS A 639 -5.19 24.05 6.24
CA LYS A 639 -6.49 23.84 6.89
C LYS A 639 -7.36 25.09 6.86
N GLU A 640 -6.77 26.26 7.11
CA GLU A 640 -7.46 27.55 7.02
C GLU A 640 -7.93 27.83 5.59
N ASN A 641 -7.06 27.62 4.59
CA ASN A 641 -7.41 27.74 3.17
C ASN A 641 -8.49 26.73 2.76
N ARG A 642 -8.44 25.48 3.23
CA ARG A 642 -9.52 24.51 3.01
C ARG A 642 -10.85 25.00 3.59
N ALA A 643 -10.86 25.52 4.81
CA ALA A 643 -12.06 26.04 5.45
C ALA A 643 -12.60 27.30 4.73
N ALA A 644 -11.73 28.13 4.16
CA ALA A 644 -12.11 29.25 3.31
C ALA A 644 -12.76 28.76 1.99
N PHE A 645 -12.16 27.79 1.30
CA PHE A 645 -12.73 27.21 0.08
C PHE A 645 -14.02 26.42 0.33
N GLU A 646 -14.17 25.71 1.45
CA GLU A 646 -15.44 25.07 1.84
C GLU A 646 -16.55 26.11 2.05
N LYS A 647 -16.24 27.26 2.66
CA LYS A 647 -17.20 28.38 2.79
C LYS A 647 -17.53 29.04 1.45
N GLU A 648 -16.55 29.25 0.57
CA GLU A 648 -16.81 29.80 -0.76
C GLU A 648 -17.63 28.83 -1.62
N LEU A 649 -17.37 27.53 -1.52
CA LEU A 649 -18.14 26.50 -2.21
C LEU A 649 -19.58 26.42 -1.67
N GLN A 650 -19.78 26.54 -0.36
CA GLN A 650 -21.12 26.65 0.24
C GLN A 650 -21.84 27.91 -0.25
N ALA A 651 -21.20 29.07 -0.26
CA ALA A 651 -21.79 30.32 -0.76
C ALA A 651 -22.13 30.25 -2.26
N ARG A 652 -21.27 29.65 -3.08
CA ARG A 652 -21.60 29.39 -4.51
C ARG A 652 -22.76 28.39 -4.65
N SER A 653 -22.85 27.40 -3.77
CA SER A 653 -23.95 26.44 -3.77
C SER A 653 -25.29 27.06 -3.35
N THR A 654 -25.32 27.96 -2.37
CA THR A 654 -26.56 28.67 -2.00
C THR A 654 -27.00 29.60 -3.13
N ILE A 655 -26.08 30.38 -3.70
CA ILE A 655 -26.36 31.24 -4.86
C ILE A 655 -26.85 30.42 -6.06
N MET A 656 -26.34 29.20 -6.29
CA MET A 656 -26.83 28.33 -7.36
C MET A 656 -28.27 27.83 -7.10
N VAL A 657 -28.63 27.55 -5.84
CA VAL A 657 -30.00 27.18 -5.46
C VAL A 657 -30.95 28.38 -5.59
N GLU A 658 -30.55 29.55 -5.09
CA GLU A 658 -31.31 30.80 -5.21
C GLU A 658 -31.58 31.15 -6.68
N ASN A 659 -30.57 31.11 -7.56
CA ASN A 659 -30.75 31.30 -9.00
C ASN A 659 -31.68 30.24 -9.64
N ALA A 660 -31.69 29.00 -9.14
CA ALA A 660 -32.58 27.96 -9.64
C ALA A 660 -34.03 28.19 -9.19
N GLU A 661 -34.23 28.68 -7.97
CA GLU A 661 -35.54 29.08 -7.44
C GLU A 661 -36.07 30.31 -8.17
N GLU A 662 -35.24 31.35 -8.39
CA GLU A 662 -35.56 32.51 -9.23
C GLU A 662 -35.95 32.08 -10.66
N ALA A 663 -35.21 31.16 -11.28
CA ALA A 663 -35.53 30.67 -12.62
C ALA A 663 -36.85 29.86 -12.67
N VAL A 664 -37.22 29.18 -11.58
CA VAL A 664 -38.54 28.54 -11.44
C VAL A 664 -39.63 29.60 -11.25
N GLN A 665 -39.38 30.65 -10.48
CA GLN A 665 -40.32 31.74 -10.24
C GLN A 665 -40.57 32.57 -11.52
N GLN A 666 -39.53 32.96 -12.24
CA GLN A 666 -39.66 33.63 -13.56
C GLN A 666 -40.43 32.78 -14.58
N ARG A 667 -40.29 31.44 -14.55
CA ARG A 667 -41.11 30.53 -15.37
C ARG A 667 -42.57 30.52 -14.93
N ALA A 668 -42.86 30.54 -13.62
CA ALA A 668 -44.22 30.63 -13.10
C ALA A 668 -44.88 31.96 -13.49
N GLU A 669 -44.17 33.08 -13.35
CA GLU A 669 -44.59 34.42 -13.76
C GLU A 669 -44.84 34.50 -15.28
N SER A 670 -43.93 33.95 -16.10
CA SER A 670 -44.12 33.87 -17.56
C SER A 670 -45.36 33.05 -17.96
N CYS A 671 -45.65 31.96 -17.24
CA CYS A 671 -46.87 31.19 -17.43
C CYS A 671 -48.13 31.95 -16.98
N ALA A 672 -48.07 32.68 -15.88
CA ALA A 672 -49.18 33.53 -15.41
C ALA A 672 -49.48 34.69 -16.37
N LEU A 673 -48.45 35.36 -16.88
CA LEU A 673 -48.57 36.42 -17.91
C LEU A 673 -49.15 35.87 -19.22
N ARG A 674 -48.78 34.66 -19.63
CA ARG A 674 -49.34 33.99 -20.81
C ARG A 674 -50.83 33.69 -20.65
N LEU A 675 -51.23 33.15 -19.49
CA LEU A 675 -52.66 32.93 -19.18
C LEU A 675 -53.45 34.24 -19.15
N LEU A 676 -52.87 35.32 -18.64
CA LEU A 676 -53.48 36.65 -18.65
C LEU A 676 -53.60 37.20 -20.09
N GLN A 677 -52.59 36.99 -20.94
CA GLN A 677 -52.65 37.34 -22.36
C GLN A 677 -53.74 36.56 -23.09
N GLU A 678 -53.84 35.23 -22.88
CA GLU A 678 -54.89 34.39 -23.46
C GLU A 678 -56.30 34.85 -23.03
N GLN A 679 -56.48 35.24 -21.76
CA GLN A 679 -57.72 35.84 -21.26
C GLN A 679 -58.01 37.20 -21.90
N MET A 680 -57.01 38.06 -22.06
CA MET A 680 -57.15 39.35 -22.74
C MET A 680 -57.54 39.16 -24.21
N GLU A 681 -56.89 38.25 -24.93
CA GLU A 681 -57.20 37.92 -26.33
C GLU A 681 -58.61 37.37 -26.50
N GLN A 682 -59.07 36.49 -25.59
CA GLN A 682 -60.47 36.04 -25.55
C GLN A 682 -61.44 37.21 -25.30
N SER A 683 -61.18 38.06 -24.31
CA SER A 683 -62.04 39.21 -24.01
C SER A 683 -62.11 40.21 -25.17
N LEU A 684 -61.01 40.39 -25.90
CA LEU A 684 -60.91 41.24 -27.08
C LEU A 684 -61.66 40.63 -28.26
N SER A 685 -61.58 39.31 -28.46
CA SER A 685 -62.38 38.56 -29.44
C SER A 685 -63.88 38.69 -29.17
N ASP A 686 -64.31 38.54 -27.91
CA ASP A 686 -65.72 38.72 -27.50
C ASP A 686 -66.22 40.15 -27.75
N VAL A 687 -65.40 41.17 -27.45
CA VAL A 687 -65.72 42.57 -27.72
C VAL A 687 -65.78 42.86 -29.22
N GLN A 688 -64.85 42.31 -30.02
CA GLN A 688 -64.87 42.42 -31.48
C GLN A 688 -66.10 41.73 -32.08
N HIS A 689 -66.48 40.54 -31.59
CA HIS A 689 -67.69 39.85 -32.02
C HIS A 689 -68.95 40.67 -31.70
N ARG A 690 -69.05 41.22 -30.48
CA ARG A 690 -70.15 42.12 -30.09
C ARG A 690 -70.20 43.40 -30.92
N LEU A 691 -69.04 43.99 -31.25
CA LEU A 691 -68.94 45.12 -32.17
C LEU A 691 -69.42 44.75 -33.58
N SER A 692 -69.00 43.61 -34.12
CA SER A 692 -69.45 43.12 -35.43
C SER A 692 -70.98 42.95 -35.47
N VAL A 693 -71.57 42.34 -34.43
CA VAL A 693 -73.03 42.22 -34.29
C VAL A 693 -73.69 43.60 -34.26
N LYS A 694 -73.16 44.56 -33.51
CA LYS A 694 -73.71 45.93 -33.46
C LYS A 694 -73.54 46.71 -34.76
N THR A 695 -72.45 46.52 -35.50
CA THR A 695 -72.29 47.09 -36.85
C THR A 695 -73.32 46.51 -37.81
N ASN A 696 -73.60 45.21 -37.75
CA ASN A 696 -74.63 44.56 -38.57
C ASN A 696 -76.05 45.04 -38.20
N GLU A 697 -76.38 45.18 -36.91
CA GLU A 697 -77.63 45.78 -36.45
C GLU A 697 -77.77 47.24 -36.93
N LEU A 698 -76.71 48.04 -36.82
CA LEU A 698 -76.68 49.43 -37.26
C LEU A 698 -76.84 49.53 -38.79
N GLN A 699 -76.23 48.63 -39.55
CA GLN A 699 -76.37 48.57 -41.01
C GLN A 699 -77.80 48.18 -41.42
N ALA A 700 -78.42 47.24 -40.69
CA ALA A 700 -79.83 46.90 -40.89
C ALA A 700 -80.77 48.07 -40.54
N ALA A 701 -80.44 48.86 -39.52
CA ALA A 701 -81.18 50.08 -39.16
C ALA A 701 -81.04 51.17 -40.23
N HIS A 702 -79.84 51.42 -40.77
CA HIS A 702 -79.65 52.34 -41.91
C HIS A 702 -80.47 51.89 -43.12
N GLN A 703 -80.43 50.60 -43.49
CA GLN A 703 -81.27 50.06 -44.57
C GLN A 703 -82.79 50.16 -44.30
N GLN A 704 -83.24 50.34 -43.05
CA GLN A 704 -84.63 50.66 -42.74
C GLN A 704 -84.90 52.17 -42.86
N ILE A 705 -83.96 53.02 -42.46
CA ILE A 705 -84.03 54.48 -42.64
C ILE A 705 -84.09 54.80 -44.13
N ASP A 706 -83.20 54.26 -44.97
CA ASP A 706 -83.19 54.46 -46.43
C ASP A 706 -84.56 54.13 -47.05
N LYS A 707 -85.18 53.01 -46.63
CA LYS A 707 -86.53 52.58 -47.08
C LYS A 707 -87.67 53.45 -46.55
N LEU A 708 -87.45 54.21 -45.47
CA LEU A 708 -88.41 55.19 -44.96
C LEU A 708 -88.21 56.54 -45.65
N GLU A 709 -86.97 56.95 -45.91
CA GLU A 709 -86.63 58.15 -46.69
C GLU A 709 -87.12 58.04 -48.14
N GLU A 710 -86.96 56.88 -48.78
CA GLU A 710 -87.52 56.61 -50.12
C GLU A 710 -89.05 56.77 -50.13
N LYS A 711 -89.75 56.24 -49.11
CA LYS A 711 -91.21 56.43 -48.95
C LYS A 711 -91.60 57.88 -48.68
N ILE A 712 -90.81 58.61 -47.89
CA ILE A 712 -91.03 60.04 -47.63
C ILE A 712 -90.83 60.84 -48.93
N GLY A 713 -89.81 60.51 -49.74
CA GLY A 713 -89.57 61.09 -51.05
C GLY A 713 -90.75 60.89 -52.01
N VAL A 714 -91.31 59.68 -52.07
CA VAL A 714 -92.53 59.38 -52.86
C VAL A 714 -93.74 60.19 -52.37
N CYS A 715 -93.95 60.31 -51.05
CA CYS A 715 -95.02 61.14 -50.48
C CYS A 715 -94.84 62.64 -50.75
N LEU A 716 -93.61 63.16 -50.68
CA LEU A 716 -93.31 64.56 -51.00
C LEU A 716 -93.52 64.87 -52.49
N TYR A 717 -93.13 63.96 -53.39
CA TYR A 717 -93.42 64.08 -54.83
C TYR A 717 -94.92 64.19 -55.10
N HIS A 718 -95.74 63.39 -54.39
CA HIS A 718 -97.20 63.44 -54.53
C HIS A 718 -97.81 64.74 -53.99
N SER A 719 -97.26 65.28 -52.89
CA SER A 719 -97.71 66.55 -52.28
C SER A 719 -97.36 67.78 -53.13
N VAL A 720 -96.13 67.88 -53.64
CA VAL A 720 -95.68 69.02 -54.44
C VAL A 720 -96.40 69.10 -55.78
N LEU A 721 -96.69 67.96 -56.41
CA LEU A 721 -97.44 67.91 -57.68
C LEU A 721 -98.88 68.46 -57.53
N PHE A 722 -99.52 68.19 -56.38
CA PHE A 722 -100.84 68.73 -56.05
C PHE A 722 -100.83 70.25 -55.85
N LEU A 723 -99.76 70.79 -55.23
CA LEU A 723 -99.63 72.23 -55.00
C LEU A 723 -99.38 73.02 -56.31
N VAL A 724 -98.59 72.48 -57.23
CA VAL A 724 -98.26 73.14 -58.51
C VAL A 724 -99.46 73.16 -59.48
N LEU A 725 -100.31 72.12 -59.48
CA LEU A 725 -101.55 72.12 -60.26
C LEU A 725 -102.57 73.16 -59.76
N SER A 726 -102.52 73.53 -58.47
CA SER A 726 -103.40 74.54 -57.87
C SER A 726 -102.95 76.00 -58.11
N THR A 727 -101.70 76.25 -58.50
CA THR A 727 -101.20 77.63 -58.72
C THR A 727 -101.25 78.06 -60.18
N ILE A 728 -101.07 77.13 -61.12
CA ILE A 728 -101.18 77.39 -62.56
C ILE A 728 -102.60 77.80 -62.96
N THR A 729 -103.63 77.28 -62.27
CA THR A 729 -105.04 77.62 -62.52
C THR A 729 -105.45 79.02 -62.04
N VAL A 730 -104.64 79.70 -61.22
CA VAL A 730 -104.94 81.05 -60.68
C VAL A 730 -104.30 82.18 -61.52
N LEU A 731 -103.20 81.89 -62.24
CA LEU A 731 -102.45 82.88 -63.02
C LEU A 731 -102.94 83.06 -64.48
N GLN A 732 -104.10 82.50 -64.84
CA GLN A 732 -104.67 82.57 -66.20
C GLN A 732 -105.83 83.58 -66.36
N TYR A 733 -106.14 84.36 -65.31
CA TYR A 733 -107.31 85.27 -65.28
C TYR A 733 -106.98 86.78 -65.18
N GLN A 734 -105.71 87.18 -65.29
CA GLN A 734 -105.25 88.55 -64.95
C GLN A 734 -104.50 89.29 -66.08
N LEU A 735 -104.62 88.86 -67.34
CA LEU A 735 -103.88 89.45 -68.47
C LEU A 735 -104.75 89.94 -69.64
N ASN A 736 -105.87 90.61 -69.32
CA ASN A 736 -106.68 91.37 -70.28
C ASN A 736 -107.34 92.55 -69.56
N LEU A 737 -106.85 93.78 -69.79
CA LEU A 737 -107.59 95.05 -69.89
C LEU A 737 -106.72 96.30 -69.61
N VAL A 738 -106.81 97.26 -70.55
CA VAL A 738 -106.70 98.73 -70.46
C VAL A 738 -105.64 99.35 -71.38
N ASP A 739 -106.12 100.26 -72.23
CA ASP A 739 -105.40 101.14 -73.16
C ASP A 739 -106.26 102.43 -73.40
N MET A 740 -105.68 103.51 -73.97
CA MET A 740 -106.29 104.82 -74.41
C MET A 740 -106.44 106.03 -73.43
N GLU A 741 -105.90 107.21 -73.81
CA GLU A 741 -106.60 108.46 -74.25
C GLU A 741 -105.68 109.74 -74.35
N GLU A 742 -106.03 110.78 -75.15
CA GLU A 742 -105.12 111.90 -75.56
C GLU A 742 -105.79 113.28 -75.94
N SER A 743 -104.97 114.35 -76.12
CA SER A 743 -105.17 115.61 -76.92
C SER A 743 -106.02 116.79 -76.31
N HIS A 744 -106.12 118.09 -76.75
CA HIS A 744 -105.72 118.89 -77.94
C HIS A 744 -105.88 120.46 -77.76
N ARG A 745 -105.12 121.39 -78.44
CA ARG A 745 -105.37 122.87 -78.81
C ARG A 745 -104.07 123.74 -79.02
N LYS A 746 -103.97 125.00 -79.56
CA LYS A 746 -104.49 125.75 -80.77
C LYS A 746 -103.63 127.03 -81.16
N LEU A 747 -104.14 128.10 -81.85
CA LEU A 747 -103.42 129.11 -82.75
C LEU A 747 -103.57 130.66 -82.43
N ILE A 748 -103.37 131.69 -83.32
CA ILE A 748 -102.23 132.51 -83.96
C ILE A 748 -102.80 133.84 -84.63
N LEU A 749 -101.98 134.88 -85.04
CA LEU A 749 -102.12 135.92 -86.17
C LEU A 749 -102.19 137.49 -85.86
N PRO A 750 -101.83 138.46 -86.79
CA PRO A 750 -100.77 139.50 -86.53
C PRO A 750 -100.75 140.92 -87.26
N CYS A 751 -99.64 141.68 -87.09
CA CYS A 751 -98.88 142.59 -88.03
C CYS A 751 -99.38 143.97 -88.60
N ARG A 752 -98.54 145.06 -88.50
CA ARG A 752 -97.90 145.86 -89.62
C ARG A 752 -96.99 147.07 -89.21
N LYS A 753 -96.05 146.95 -88.26
CA LYS A 753 -95.00 147.99 -87.95
C LYS A 753 -93.55 147.52 -88.21
N ARG A 754 -93.36 146.60 -89.17
CA ARG A 754 -92.20 145.68 -89.23
C ARG A 754 -90.86 146.26 -89.67
N LEU A 755 -90.82 147.35 -90.45
CA LEU A 755 -89.61 147.70 -91.22
C LEU A 755 -88.53 148.48 -90.45
N TYR A 756 -88.88 149.29 -89.45
CA TYR A 756 -87.88 149.95 -88.58
C TYR A 756 -87.32 148.99 -87.52
N TRP A 757 -88.07 147.94 -87.21
CA TRP A 757 -87.66 146.90 -86.26
C TRP A 757 -86.51 146.05 -86.81
N ILE A 758 -86.52 145.75 -88.11
CA ILE A 758 -85.58 144.80 -88.75
C ILE A 758 -84.11 145.22 -88.57
N ARG A 759 -83.72 146.48 -88.79
CA ARG A 759 -82.29 146.85 -88.74
C ARG A 759 -81.69 146.78 -87.33
N SER A 760 -82.39 147.32 -86.32
CA SER A 760 -81.97 147.13 -84.92
C SER A 760 -82.08 145.68 -84.46
N HIS A 761 -83.01 144.90 -85.03
CA HIS A 761 -83.10 143.47 -84.74
C HIS A 761 -81.95 142.66 -85.36
N GLU A 762 -81.37 143.11 -86.46
CA GLU A 762 -80.24 142.47 -87.13
C GLU A 762 -78.92 142.68 -86.38
N GLU A 763 -78.68 143.90 -85.87
CA GLU A 763 -77.57 144.21 -84.94
C GLU A 763 -77.74 143.49 -83.58
N LEU A 764 -78.96 143.49 -83.01
CA LEU A 764 -79.27 142.68 -81.82
C LEU A 764 -79.09 141.18 -82.09
N SER A 765 -79.33 140.71 -83.32
CA SER A 765 -79.15 139.31 -83.69
C SER A 765 -77.68 138.93 -83.84
N SER A 766 -76.79 139.82 -84.29
CA SER A 766 -75.34 139.53 -84.28
C SER A 766 -74.82 139.51 -82.84
N ILE A 767 -75.15 140.51 -82.03
CA ILE A 767 -74.76 140.57 -80.62
C ILE A 767 -75.33 139.37 -79.83
N SER A 768 -76.55 138.92 -80.13
CA SER A 768 -77.12 137.69 -79.54
C SER A 768 -76.35 136.45 -79.97
N ARG A 769 -75.99 136.33 -81.26
CA ARG A 769 -75.17 135.21 -81.76
C ARG A 769 -73.78 135.17 -81.10
N ASP A 770 -73.11 136.31 -81.00
CA ASP A 770 -71.78 136.40 -80.37
C ASP A 770 -71.86 136.11 -78.87
N ARG A 771 -72.88 136.62 -78.18
CA ARG A 771 -73.19 136.29 -76.78
C ARG A 771 -73.47 134.80 -76.60
N GLU A 772 -74.21 134.16 -77.51
CA GLU A 772 -74.46 132.72 -77.46
C GLU A 772 -73.20 131.91 -77.72
N VAL A 773 -72.31 132.34 -78.63
CA VAL A 773 -71.01 131.69 -78.85
C VAL A 773 -70.16 131.78 -77.59
N ALA A 774 -70.03 132.97 -77.00
CA ALA A 774 -69.32 133.16 -75.73
C ALA A 774 -69.94 132.36 -74.57
N LEU A 775 -71.27 132.21 -74.52
CA LEU A 775 -71.94 131.37 -73.52
C LEU A 775 -71.73 129.86 -73.76
N ARG A 776 -71.68 129.40 -75.02
CA ARG A 776 -71.31 128.01 -75.35
C ARG A 776 -69.86 127.73 -74.96
N GLU A 777 -68.96 128.66 -75.24
CA GLU A 777 -67.53 128.56 -74.91
C GLU A 777 -67.31 128.62 -73.39
N ASN A 778 -68.01 129.52 -72.67
CA ASN A 778 -67.95 129.57 -71.21
C ASN A 778 -68.49 128.29 -70.55
N ARG A 779 -69.59 127.71 -71.08
CA ARG A 779 -70.07 126.39 -70.64
C ARG A 779 -69.07 125.29 -70.91
N ARG A 780 -68.50 125.24 -72.12
CA ARG A 780 -67.43 124.28 -72.45
C ARG A 780 -66.25 124.41 -71.48
N LEU A 781 -65.78 125.62 -71.18
CA LEU A 781 -64.70 125.83 -70.21
C LEU A 781 -65.11 125.45 -68.78
N GLN A 782 -66.38 125.57 -68.40
CA GLN A 782 -66.91 125.07 -67.13
C GLN A 782 -66.96 123.52 -67.11
N ASP A 783 -67.37 122.89 -68.21
CA ASP A 783 -67.41 121.43 -68.35
C ASP A 783 -65.99 120.83 -68.39
N ASP A 784 -65.06 121.48 -69.09
CA ASP A 784 -63.63 121.14 -69.13
C ASP A 784 -63.01 121.30 -67.72
N LEU A 785 -63.27 122.41 -67.02
CA LEU A 785 -62.79 122.62 -65.64
C LEU A 785 -63.39 121.59 -64.65
N ALA A 786 -64.69 121.28 -64.78
CA ALA A 786 -65.35 120.27 -63.96
C ALA A 786 -64.79 118.86 -64.25
N THR A 787 -64.39 118.59 -65.49
CA THR A 787 -63.75 117.34 -65.89
C THR A 787 -62.33 117.25 -65.34
N MET A 788 -61.51 118.27 -65.53
CA MET A 788 -60.18 118.37 -64.90
C MET A 788 -60.24 118.29 -63.37
N THR A 789 -61.29 118.81 -62.74
CA THR A 789 -61.47 118.70 -61.28
C THR A 789 -61.78 117.26 -60.86
N ARG A 790 -62.67 116.56 -61.59
CA ARG A 790 -62.96 115.13 -61.39
C ARG A 790 -61.74 114.25 -61.63
N GLU A 791 -60.96 114.53 -62.67
CA GLU A 791 -59.72 113.80 -62.99
C GLU A 791 -58.63 114.03 -61.94
N ASN A 792 -58.42 115.26 -61.46
CA ASN A 792 -57.50 115.51 -60.34
C ASN A 792 -57.96 114.81 -59.05
N GLN A 793 -59.27 114.77 -58.78
CA GLN A 793 -59.82 114.03 -57.63
C GLN A 793 -59.60 112.51 -57.77
N ALA A 794 -59.78 111.94 -58.97
CA ALA A 794 -59.51 110.54 -59.24
C ALA A 794 -58.01 110.21 -59.08
N VAL A 795 -57.12 111.00 -59.68
CA VAL A 795 -55.65 110.83 -59.54
C VAL A 795 -55.21 110.99 -58.07
N HIS A 796 -55.82 111.88 -57.30
CA HIS A 796 -55.55 111.97 -55.86
C HIS A 796 -56.04 110.75 -55.07
N ALA A 797 -57.17 110.14 -55.44
CA ALA A 797 -57.64 108.89 -54.84
C ALA A 797 -56.70 107.72 -55.19
N GLU A 798 -56.34 107.55 -56.47
CA GLU A 798 -55.39 106.53 -56.93
C GLU A 798 -54.01 106.68 -56.26
N MET A 799 -53.53 107.92 -56.09
CA MET A 799 -52.30 108.21 -55.34
C MET A 799 -52.42 107.80 -53.86
N GLN A 800 -53.57 108.05 -53.23
CA GLN A 800 -53.79 107.67 -51.83
C GLN A 800 -53.86 106.16 -51.67
N ASP A 801 -54.51 105.45 -52.60
CA ASP A 801 -54.58 103.99 -52.60
C ASP A 801 -53.19 103.36 -52.82
N ALA A 802 -52.39 103.91 -53.74
CA ALA A 802 -51.00 103.49 -53.94
C ALA A 802 -50.11 103.77 -52.70
N LEU A 803 -50.36 104.85 -51.96
CA LEU A 803 -49.67 105.13 -50.68
C LEU A 803 -50.09 104.14 -49.58
N ASN A 804 -51.38 103.79 -49.51
CA ASN A 804 -51.90 102.80 -48.59
C ASN A 804 -51.31 101.40 -48.88
N GLU A 805 -51.30 100.97 -50.15
CA GLU A 805 -50.70 99.71 -50.58
C GLU A 805 -49.20 99.66 -50.29
N ARG A 806 -48.45 100.74 -50.56
CA ARG A 806 -47.04 100.87 -50.21
C ARG A 806 -46.79 100.65 -48.72
N ASP A 807 -47.62 101.23 -47.86
CA ASP A 807 -47.43 101.12 -46.41
C ASP A 807 -47.91 99.77 -45.86
N GLU A 808 -48.90 99.13 -46.48
CA GLU A 808 -49.23 97.73 -46.21
C GLU A 808 -48.08 96.78 -46.60
N LEU A 809 -47.50 96.96 -47.79
CA LEU A 809 -46.32 96.20 -48.24
C LEU A 809 -45.13 96.38 -47.31
N LYS A 810 -44.88 97.60 -46.79
CA LYS A 810 -43.87 97.82 -45.74
C LYS A 810 -44.18 97.02 -44.48
N LEU A 811 -45.42 97.01 -44.00
CA LEU A 811 -45.80 96.23 -42.81
C LEU A 811 -45.57 94.74 -43.02
N ARG A 812 -45.94 94.20 -44.19
CA ARG A 812 -45.66 92.81 -44.58
C ARG A 812 -44.15 92.52 -44.60
N VAL A 813 -43.32 93.40 -45.16
CA VAL A 813 -41.85 93.27 -45.15
C VAL A 813 -41.27 93.28 -43.73
N HIS A 814 -41.73 94.17 -42.84
CA HIS A 814 -41.28 94.17 -41.44
C HIS A 814 -41.69 92.90 -40.69
N SER A 815 -42.88 92.36 -40.98
CA SER A 815 -43.30 91.05 -40.46
C SER A 815 -42.37 89.93 -40.95
N TYR A 816 -41.98 89.91 -42.22
CA TYR A 816 -41.04 88.92 -42.75
C TYR A 816 -39.64 89.06 -42.15
N ILE A 817 -39.11 90.28 -41.99
CA ILE A 817 -37.82 90.53 -41.32
C ILE A 817 -37.85 90.02 -39.88
N SER A 818 -38.94 90.26 -39.16
CA SER A 818 -39.11 89.80 -37.77
C SER A 818 -39.15 88.27 -37.68
N GLU A 819 -39.81 87.61 -38.63
CA GLU A 819 -39.88 86.15 -38.70
C GLU A 819 -38.55 85.51 -39.11
N VAL A 820 -37.80 86.12 -40.03
CA VAL A 820 -36.43 85.70 -40.37
C VAL A 820 -35.51 85.81 -39.15
N ALA A 821 -35.51 86.93 -38.43
CA ALA A 821 -34.71 87.10 -37.22
C ALA A 821 -35.09 86.08 -36.11
N ARG A 822 -36.37 85.71 -36.01
CA ARG A 822 -36.85 84.64 -35.11
C ARG A 822 -36.31 83.27 -35.53
N ILE A 823 -36.30 82.97 -36.83
CA ILE A 823 -35.75 81.72 -37.38
C ILE A 823 -34.23 81.67 -37.20
N GLU A 824 -33.50 82.75 -37.47
CA GLU A 824 -32.05 82.85 -37.24
C GLU A 824 -31.69 82.62 -35.76
N SER A 825 -32.45 83.22 -34.84
CA SER A 825 -32.28 83.00 -33.39
C SER A 825 -32.51 81.54 -32.99
N LEU A 826 -33.53 80.88 -33.58
CA LEU A 826 -33.80 79.46 -33.35
C LEU A 826 -32.71 78.56 -33.95
N MET A 827 -32.19 78.89 -35.13
CA MET A 827 -31.08 78.18 -35.76
C MET A 827 -29.80 78.31 -34.93
N ALA A 828 -29.47 79.50 -34.44
CA ALA A 828 -28.32 79.72 -33.56
C ALA A 828 -28.41 78.93 -32.24
N ALA A 829 -29.62 78.84 -31.66
CA ALA A 829 -29.86 77.98 -30.49
C ALA A 829 -29.66 76.49 -30.82
N LYS A 830 -30.19 76.01 -31.96
CA LYS A 830 -30.02 74.62 -32.40
C LYS A 830 -28.57 74.27 -32.77
N GLU A 831 -27.82 75.19 -33.34
CA GLU A 831 -26.37 75.01 -33.51
C GLU A 831 -25.64 74.92 -32.18
N GLN A 832 -26.01 75.73 -31.19
CA GLN A 832 -25.40 75.68 -29.87
C GLN A 832 -25.70 74.34 -29.16
N GLU A 833 -26.95 73.88 -29.18
CA GLU A 833 -27.34 72.55 -28.70
C GLU A 833 -26.53 71.44 -29.40
N ASN A 834 -26.35 71.52 -30.72
CA ASN A 834 -25.53 70.55 -31.47
C ASN A 834 -24.05 70.57 -31.05
N ARG A 835 -23.46 71.76 -30.84
CA ARG A 835 -22.08 71.90 -30.33
C ARG A 835 -21.95 71.32 -28.92
N GLU A 836 -22.96 71.48 -28.08
CA GLU A 836 -22.99 70.92 -26.73
C GLU A 836 -23.14 69.40 -26.75
N MET A 837 -24.06 68.84 -27.56
CA MET A 837 -24.16 67.39 -27.75
C MET A 837 -22.85 66.78 -28.25
N LEU A 838 -22.18 67.41 -29.24
CA LEU A 838 -20.86 66.97 -29.71
C LEU A 838 -19.77 66.99 -28.63
N LYS A 839 -19.82 67.94 -27.68
CA LYS A 839 -18.91 67.94 -26.52
C LYS A 839 -19.21 66.78 -25.56
N HIS A 840 -20.49 66.52 -25.27
CA HIS A 840 -20.90 65.39 -24.43
C HIS A 840 -20.49 64.06 -25.05
N PHE A 841 -20.71 63.85 -26.35
CA PHE A 841 -20.25 62.65 -27.06
C PHE A 841 -18.72 62.47 -26.98
N ARG A 842 -17.94 63.55 -27.08
CA ARG A 842 -16.47 63.45 -26.90
C ARG A 842 -16.06 63.12 -25.47
N SER A 843 -16.74 63.68 -24.46
CA SER A 843 -16.48 63.35 -23.04
C SER A 843 -16.76 61.87 -22.79
N ILE A 844 -17.95 61.40 -23.18
CA ILE A 844 -18.36 60.00 -23.02
C ILE A 844 -17.43 59.05 -23.79
N HIS A 845 -16.95 59.45 -24.97
CA HIS A 845 -15.98 58.65 -25.73
C HIS A 845 -14.63 58.55 -25.01
N SER A 846 -14.08 59.66 -24.53
CA SER A 846 -12.84 59.68 -23.73
C SER A 846 -12.97 58.91 -22.42
N GLU A 847 -14.12 59.00 -21.74
CA GLU A 847 -14.44 58.21 -20.55
C GLU A 847 -14.54 56.71 -20.88
N SER A 848 -15.05 56.36 -22.07
CA SER A 848 -15.08 54.98 -22.57
C SER A 848 -13.67 54.45 -22.86
N GLU A 849 -12.81 55.23 -23.52
CA GLU A 849 -11.40 54.89 -23.77
C GLU A 849 -10.63 54.68 -22.45
N ASP A 850 -10.81 55.58 -21.48
CA ASP A 850 -10.22 55.46 -20.13
C ASP A 850 -10.68 54.19 -19.38
N MET A 851 -11.92 53.75 -19.60
CA MET A 851 -12.46 52.53 -18.99
C MET A 851 -12.00 51.27 -19.74
N GLU A 852 -11.82 51.34 -21.06
CA GLU A 852 -11.25 50.27 -21.88
C GLU A 852 -9.77 50.04 -21.53
N LEU A 853 -8.98 51.10 -21.35
CA LEU A 853 -7.59 50.99 -20.89
C LEU A 853 -7.48 50.36 -19.48
N LYS A 854 -8.39 50.71 -18.56
CA LYS A 854 -8.46 50.09 -17.23
C LYS A 854 -8.86 48.61 -17.30
N LEU A 855 -9.77 48.25 -18.23
CA LEU A 855 -10.14 46.86 -18.47
C LEU A 855 -8.95 46.06 -19.02
N GLN A 856 -8.23 46.58 -20.01
CA GLN A 856 -7.02 45.95 -20.56
C GLN A 856 -5.95 45.73 -19.48
N GLN A 857 -5.67 46.73 -18.64
CA GLN A 857 -4.75 46.58 -17.50
C GLN A 857 -5.22 45.51 -16.49
N ALA A 858 -6.52 45.45 -16.19
CA ALA A 858 -7.08 44.42 -15.32
C ALA A 858 -7.01 43.02 -15.95
N GLU A 859 -7.18 42.90 -17.28
CA GLU A 859 -6.98 41.64 -18.00
C GLU A 859 -5.53 41.19 -17.99
N GLU A 860 -4.56 42.08 -18.18
CA GLU A 860 -3.12 41.76 -18.10
C GLU A 860 -2.73 41.28 -16.70
N LEU A 861 -3.22 41.95 -15.64
CA LEU A 861 -3.02 41.51 -14.27
C LEU A 861 -3.66 40.14 -14.00
N ASN A 862 -4.88 39.90 -14.50
CA ASN A 862 -5.53 38.57 -14.40
C ASN A 862 -4.74 37.49 -15.15
N LYS A 863 -4.20 37.79 -16.34
CA LYS A 863 -3.34 36.86 -17.11
C LYS A 863 -2.06 36.54 -16.32
N SER A 864 -1.43 37.53 -15.69
CA SER A 864 -0.27 37.35 -14.81
C SER A 864 -0.59 36.47 -13.58
N ILE A 865 -1.63 36.82 -12.82
CA ILE A 865 -2.06 36.05 -11.64
C ILE A 865 -2.44 34.61 -12.00
N ARG A 866 -3.06 34.39 -13.17
CA ARG A 866 -3.40 33.04 -13.65
C ARG A 866 -2.15 32.20 -13.96
N LEU A 867 -1.09 32.80 -14.49
CA LEU A 867 0.18 32.12 -14.73
C LEU A 867 0.89 31.78 -13.41
N GLU A 868 0.87 32.69 -12.43
CA GLU A 868 1.42 32.46 -11.08
C GLU A 868 0.64 31.37 -10.32
N LEU A 869 -0.69 31.36 -10.44
CA LEU A 869 -1.52 30.29 -9.88
C LEU A 869 -1.20 28.94 -10.52
N LEU A 870 -1.00 28.89 -11.84
CA LEU A 870 -0.64 27.66 -12.56
C LEU A 870 0.75 27.14 -12.16
N SER A 871 1.75 28.02 -11.97
CA SER A 871 3.08 27.61 -11.51
C SER A 871 3.04 27.09 -10.07
N SER A 872 2.35 27.79 -9.17
CA SER A 872 2.11 27.34 -7.81
C SER A 872 1.37 26.00 -7.77
N ASP A 873 0.43 25.75 -8.68
CA ASP A 873 -0.26 24.47 -8.79
C ASP A 873 0.61 23.34 -9.35
N THR A 874 1.62 23.63 -10.19
CA THR A 874 2.62 22.63 -10.58
C THR A 874 3.56 22.30 -9.41
N GLU A 875 4.05 23.30 -8.68
CA GLU A 875 4.90 23.10 -7.51
C GLU A 875 4.16 22.32 -6.41
N ARG A 876 2.90 22.69 -6.13
CA ARG A 876 2.02 22.00 -5.17
C ARG A 876 1.76 20.54 -5.55
N ARG A 877 1.74 20.20 -6.85
CA ARG A 877 1.67 18.79 -7.31
C ARG A 877 2.98 18.05 -7.05
N HIS A 878 4.12 18.63 -7.40
CA HIS A 878 5.43 18.01 -7.12
C HIS A 878 5.72 17.85 -5.62
N LEU A 879 5.28 18.79 -4.78
CA LEU A 879 5.36 18.65 -3.33
C LEU A 879 4.49 17.49 -2.82
N ARG A 880 3.27 17.31 -3.34
CA ARG A 880 2.42 16.15 -3.01
C ARG A 880 3.04 14.82 -3.46
N GLU A 881 3.63 14.78 -4.65
CA GLU A 881 4.36 13.60 -5.16
C GLU A 881 5.54 13.26 -4.25
N ARG A 882 6.32 14.26 -3.81
CA ARG A 882 7.41 14.08 -2.84
C ARG A 882 6.93 13.58 -1.48
N VAL A 883 5.87 14.17 -0.92
CA VAL A 883 5.28 13.69 0.35
C VAL A 883 4.80 12.25 0.20
N SER A 884 4.12 11.90 -0.89
CA SER A 884 3.66 10.53 -1.14
C SER A 884 4.82 9.52 -1.31
N LEU A 885 5.98 9.95 -1.81
CA LEU A 885 7.17 9.10 -1.86
C LEU A 885 7.78 8.91 -0.48
N GLN A 886 7.87 9.97 0.33
CA GLN A 886 8.36 9.92 1.71
C GLN A 886 7.44 9.09 2.62
N ASP A 887 6.12 9.20 2.48
CA ASP A 887 5.15 8.38 3.21
C ASP A 887 5.32 6.88 2.88
N ARG A 888 5.60 6.54 1.61
CA ARG A 888 5.92 5.16 1.21
C ARG A 888 7.22 4.67 1.83
N GLU A 889 8.27 5.50 1.84
CA GLU A 889 9.56 5.17 2.46
C GLU A 889 9.43 4.99 3.98
N ILE A 890 8.66 5.86 4.66
CA ILE A 890 8.31 5.72 6.08
C ILE A 890 7.56 4.40 6.32
N GLN A 891 6.59 4.04 5.48
CA GLN A 891 5.87 2.78 5.60
C GLN A 891 6.77 1.56 5.39
N GLU A 892 7.71 1.62 4.44
CA GLU A 892 8.72 0.58 4.21
C GLU A 892 9.65 0.43 5.42
N HIS A 893 10.08 1.54 6.04
CA HIS A 893 10.88 1.54 7.27
C HIS A 893 10.10 1.05 8.51
N LEU A 894 8.81 1.36 8.62
CA LEU A 894 7.94 0.83 9.69
C LEU A 894 7.77 -0.68 9.55
N ASN A 895 7.51 -1.17 8.34
CA ASN A 895 7.41 -2.61 8.06
C ASN A 895 8.74 -3.34 8.37
N ALA A 896 9.89 -2.73 8.05
CA ALA A 896 11.20 -3.27 8.38
C ALA A 896 11.44 -3.29 9.91
N THR A 897 11.09 -2.23 10.63
CA THR A 897 11.17 -2.17 12.09
C THR A 897 10.33 -3.26 12.75
N GLN A 898 9.07 -3.44 12.31
CA GLN A 898 8.19 -4.49 12.82
C GLN A 898 8.76 -5.90 12.57
N ALA A 899 9.44 -6.12 11.44
CA ALA A 899 10.14 -7.37 11.17
C ALA A 899 11.33 -7.59 12.12
N TYR A 900 12.11 -6.55 12.41
CA TYR A 900 13.20 -6.62 13.39
C TYR A 900 12.71 -6.83 14.82
N GLU A 901 11.64 -6.14 15.25
CA GLU A 901 11.00 -6.37 16.55
C GLU A 901 10.50 -7.82 16.69
N SER A 902 9.95 -8.39 15.62
CA SER A 902 9.53 -9.79 15.58
C SER A 902 10.71 -10.77 15.70
N GLN A 903 11.85 -10.46 15.06
CA GLN A 903 13.08 -11.24 15.19
C GLN A 903 13.68 -11.14 16.60
N VAL A 904 13.80 -9.94 17.16
CA VAL A 904 14.25 -9.71 18.55
C VAL A 904 13.36 -10.45 19.54
N SER A 905 12.04 -10.43 19.32
CA SER A 905 11.08 -11.18 20.15
C SER A 905 11.25 -12.70 20.03
N SER A 906 11.75 -13.22 18.90
CA SER A 906 12.09 -14.64 18.75
C SER A 906 13.40 -14.98 19.47
N LEU A 907 14.44 -14.18 19.24
CA LEU A 907 15.74 -14.34 19.90
C LEU A 907 15.61 -14.22 21.43
N ALA A 908 14.75 -13.33 21.94
CA ALA A 908 14.47 -13.24 23.38
C ALA A 908 13.81 -14.51 23.93
N ARG A 909 12.87 -15.12 23.19
CA ARG A 909 12.26 -16.41 23.56
C ARG A 909 13.28 -17.56 23.50
N GLU A 910 14.12 -17.59 22.49
CA GLU A 910 15.20 -18.58 22.33
C GLU A 910 16.27 -18.44 23.43
N MET A 911 16.68 -17.21 23.77
CA MET A 911 17.57 -16.95 24.91
C MET A 911 16.94 -17.38 26.24
N SER A 912 15.66 -17.06 26.49
CA SER A 912 14.95 -17.51 27.70
C SER A 912 14.91 -19.04 27.82
N HIS A 913 14.71 -19.74 26.70
CA HIS A 913 14.75 -21.21 26.68
C HIS A 913 16.16 -21.75 26.97
N LEU A 914 17.20 -21.17 26.38
CA LEU A 914 18.59 -21.52 26.65
C LEU A 914 19.01 -21.20 28.10
N GLU A 915 18.49 -20.11 28.68
CA GLU A 915 18.69 -19.79 30.10
C GLU A 915 18.02 -20.81 31.01
N GLU A 916 16.80 -21.28 30.68
CA GLU A 916 16.13 -22.36 31.39
C GLU A 916 16.90 -23.70 31.26
N GLU A 917 17.36 -24.08 30.05
CA GLU A 917 18.20 -25.27 29.83
C GLU A 917 19.52 -25.21 30.61
N VAL A 918 20.15 -24.02 30.70
CA VAL A 918 21.36 -23.83 31.50
C VAL A 918 21.06 -23.94 33.00
N GLN A 919 19.90 -23.46 33.46
CA GLN A 919 19.48 -23.62 34.85
C GLN A 919 19.16 -25.09 35.21
N THR A 920 18.48 -25.83 34.34
CA THR A 920 18.20 -27.26 34.56
C THR A 920 19.49 -28.08 34.56
N ALA A 921 20.39 -27.85 33.59
CA ALA A 921 21.70 -28.51 33.55
C ALA A 921 22.58 -28.16 34.78
N GLN A 922 22.47 -26.95 35.33
CA GLN A 922 23.13 -26.59 36.59
C GLN A 922 22.52 -27.31 37.80
N ALA A 923 21.19 -27.47 37.85
CA ALA A 923 20.51 -28.22 38.90
C ALA A 923 20.84 -29.73 38.85
N GLU A 924 20.85 -30.33 37.65
CA GLU A 924 21.30 -31.71 37.43
C GLU A 924 22.75 -31.90 37.87
N LYS A 925 23.65 -30.99 37.46
CA LYS A 925 25.04 -31.00 37.90
C LYS A 925 25.18 -30.91 39.43
N ALA A 926 24.34 -30.11 40.10
CA ALA A 926 24.32 -30.02 41.55
C ALA A 926 23.88 -31.36 42.19
N SER A 927 22.82 -31.99 41.67
CA SER A 927 22.36 -33.32 42.11
C SER A 927 23.46 -34.38 41.94
N VAL A 928 24.12 -34.43 40.77
CA VAL A 928 25.20 -35.39 40.51
C VAL A 928 26.41 -35.15 41.42
N LEU A 929 26.70 -33.91 41.79
CA LEU A 929 27.75 -33.59 42.77
C LEU A 929 27.37 -34.03 44.20
N GLU A 930 26.10 -33.94 44.57
CA GLU A 930 25.58 -34.46 45.85
C GLU A 930 25.61 -35.99 45.89
N ASP A 931 25.14 -36.66 44.83
CA ASP A 931 25.26 -38.12 44.67
C ASP A 931 26.71 -38.57 44.76
N LEU A 932 27.63 -37.89 44.07
CA LEU A 932 29.06 -38.20 44.08
C LEU A 932 29.70 -37.92 45.46
N ALA A 933 29.21 -36.94 46.22
CA ALA A 933 29.61 -36.74 47.61
C ALA A 933 29.10 -37.89 48.50
N SER A 934 27.85 -38.35 48.32
CA SER A 934 27.30 -39.50 49.07
C SER A 934 28.06 -40.80 48.79
N ILE A 935 28.45 -41.04 47.52
CA ILE A 935 29.26 -42.19 47.12
C ILE A 935 30.66 -42.10 47.75
N ARG A 936 31.29 -40.91 47.78
CA ARG A 936 32.57 -40.70 48.49
C ARG A 936 32.45 -41.00 49.98
N GLU A 937 31.39 -40.55 50.63
CA GLU A 937 31.14 -40.86 52.05
C GLU A 937 30.92 -42.36 52.28
N LEU A 938 30.20 -43.03 51.38
CA LEU A 938 30.01 -44.48 51.41
C LEU A 938 31.35 -45.23 51.23
N CYS A 939 32.21 -44.80 50.31
CA CYS A 939 33.54 -45.38 50.15
C CYS A 939 34.38 -45.23 51.43
N VAL A 940 34.37 -44.06 52.08
CA VAL A 940 35.08 -43.85 53.37
C VAL A 940 34.50 -44.76 54.47
N LYS A 941 33.17 -44.96 54.53
CA LYS A 941 32.53 -45.91 55.45
C LYS A 941 32.90 -47.37 55.14
N LEU A 942 33.02 -47.74 53.87
CA LEU A 942 33.43 -49.09 53.45
C LEU A 942 34.91 -49.34 53.74
N ASP A 943 35.81 -48.40 53.46
CA ASP A 943 37.25 -48.55 53.74
C ASP A 943 37.52 -48.59 55.25
N SER A 944 36.85 -47.76 56.07
CA SER A 944 36.95 -47.85 57.53
C SER A 944 36.39 -49.18 58.09
N SER A 945 35.28 -49.68 57.53
CA SER A 945 34.76 -51.03 57.88
C SER A 945 35.71 -52.15 57.45
N LYS A 946 36.35 -52.02 56.29
CA LYS A 946 37.39 -52.92 55.78
C LYS A 946 38.64 -52.90 56.66
N GLU A 947 39.08 -51.74 57.14
CA GLU A 947 40.16 -51.65 58.12
C GLU A 947 39.79 -52.34 59.45
N VAL A 948 38.58 -52.13 59.95
CA VAL A 948 38.11 -52.76 61.20
C VAL A 948 38.04 -54.28 61.05
N THR A 949 37.48 -54.79 59.96
CA THR A 949 37.43 -56.24 59.69
C THR A 949 38.82 -56.83 59.43
N ALA A 950 39.75 -56.10 58.79
CA ALA A 950 41.15 -56.51 58.67
C ALA A 950 41.85 -56.60 60.04
N ARG A 951 41.63 -55.63 60.94
CA ARG A 951 42.14 -55.66 62.32
C ARG A 951 41.54 -56.80 63.15
N GLN A 952 40.27 -57.15 62.93
CA GLN A 952 39.63 -58.32 63.55
C GLN A 952 40.22 -59.63 63.01
N LEU A 953 40.49 -59.71 61.70
CA LEU A 953 41.10 -60.87 61.06
C LEU A 953 42.53 -61.10 61.55
N THR A 954 43.36 -60.05 61.66
CA THR A 954 44.72 -60.19 62.20
C THR A 954 44.70 -60.60 63.67
N ALA A 955 43.81 -60.03 64.49
CA ALA A 955 43.62 -60.47 65.88
C ALA A 955 43.23 -61.96 65.98
N LYS A 956 42.33 -62.44 65.11
CA LYS A 956 41.95 -63.86 65.05
C LYS A 956 43.05 -64.77 64.50
N SER A 957 43.91 -64.27 63.59
CA SER A 957 45.12 -64.98 63.15
C SER A 957 46.10 -65.18 64.31
N MET A 958 46.35 -64.12 65.09
CA MET A 958 47.22 -64.21 66.28
C MET A 958 46.64 -65.14 67.36
N GLU A 959 45.31 -65.14 67.55
CA GLU A 959 44.66 -66.07 68.48
C GLU A 959 44.74 -67.52 67.99
N LEU A 960 44.63 -67.77 66.69
CA LEU A 960 44.86 -69.08 66.09
C LEU A 960 46.32 -69.53 66.26
N GLU A 961 47.30 -68.68 65.94
CA GLU A 961 48.74 -68.96 66.13
C GLU A 961 49.04 -69.32 67.59
N ARG A 962 48.46 -68.58 68.55
CA ARG A 962 48.55 -68.86 69.99
C ARG A 962 47.98 -70.23 70.35
N VAL A 963 46.79 -70.57 69.85
CA VAL A 963 46.15 -71.88 70.08
C VAL A 963 46.90 -73.03 69.41
N THR A 964 47.50 -72.82 68.23
CA THR A 964 48.36 -73.83 67.60
C THR A 964 49.63 -74.06 68.41
N GLY A 965 50.24 -73.02 68.99
CA GLY A 965 51.37 -73.17 69.91
C GLY A 965 51.01 -73.98 71.17
N GLU A 966 49.88 -73.66 71.82
CA GLU A 966 49.37 -74.45 72.95
C GLU A 966 49.13 -75.93 72.58
N LEU A 967 48.71 -76.20 71.34
CA LEU A 967 48.46 -77.55 70.84
C LEU A 967 49.77 -78.31 70.52
N GLU A 968 50.80 -77.62 70.04
CA GLU A 968 52.17 -78.16 69.87
C GLU A 968 52.82 -78.48 71.22
N ASP A 969 52.68 -77.59 72.21
CA ASP A 969 53.16 -77.82 73.58
C ASP A 969 52.52 -79.09 74.18
N VAL A 970 51.19 -79.19 74.15
CA VAL A 970 50.45 -80.39 74.61
C VAL A 970 50.83 -81.64 73.80
N HIS A 971 51.12 -81.51 72.50
CA HIS A 971 51.61 -82.63 71.71
C HIS A 971 52.98 -83.12 72.21
N SER A 972 53.89 -82.20 72.54
CA SER A 972 55.20 -82.52 73.09
C SER A 972 55.11 -83.18 74.48
N GLU A 973 54.18 -82.74 75.34
CA GLU A 973 53.88 -83.39 76.61
C GLU A 973 53.38 -84.82 76.40
N VAL A 974 52.46 -85.04 75.47
CA VAL A 974 51.95 -86.37 75.11
C VAL A 974 53.07 -87.28 74.57
N GLU A 975 54.01 -86.76 73.78
CA GLU A 975 55.19 -87.54 73.36
C GLU A 975 56.09 -87.93 74.53
N ASN A 976 56.32 -87.01 75.48
CA ASN A 976 57.13 -87.29 76.65
C ASN A 976 56.46 -88.32 77.58
N MET A 977 55.14 -88.22 77.77
CA MET A 977 54.36 -89.23 78.48
C MET A 977 54.37 -90.59 77.78
N LYS A 978 54.36 -90.64 76.44
CA LYS A 978 54.55 -91.90 75.68
C LYS A 978 55.94 -92.50 75.91
N LYS A 979 57.01 -91.70 75.91
CA LYS A 979 58.38 -92.17 76.21
C LYS A 979 58.45 -92.76 77.63
N GLN A 980 57.86 -92.09 78.61
CA GLN A 980 57.79 -92.55 80.00
C GLN A 980 56.98 -93.86 80.14
N LEU A 981 55.84 -93.98 79.45
CA LEU A 981 55.05 -95.22 79.41
C LEU A 981 55.84 -96.40 78.80
N VAL A 982 56.68 -96.14 77.79
CA VAL A 982 57.54 -97.17 77.20
C VAL A 982 58.62 -97.64 78.18
N SER A 983 59.23 -96.73 78.96
CA SER A 983 60.16 -97.14 80.02
C SER A 983 59.47 -97.95 81.12
N GLU A 984 58.26 -97.59 81.55
CA GLU A 984 57.51 -98.36 82.55
C GLU A 984 57.07 -99.75 82.03
N ARG A 985 56.77 -99.86 80.73
CA ARG A 985 56.53 -101.18 80.12
C ARG A 985 57.79 -102.04 80.10
N LEU A 986 58.97 -101.45 80.02
CA LEU A 986 60.24 -102.18 80.06
C LEU A 986 60.58 -102.62 81.50
N THR A 987 60.36 -101.78 82.51
CA THR A 987 60.56 -102.13 83.93
C THR A 987 59.63 -103.28 84.35
N VAL A 988 58.33 -103.20 84.00
CA VAL A 988 57.36 -104.28 84.22
C VAL A 988 57.82 -105.57 83.55
N ARG A 989 58.24 -105.53 82.27
CA ARG A 989 58.69 -106.72 81.54
C ARG A 989 59.90 -107.38 82.21
N ASN A 990 60.85 -106.59 82.74
CA ASN A 990 61.99 -107.10 83.49
C ASN A 990 61.59 -107.77 84.81
N LEU A 991 60.58 -107.24 85.51
CA LEU A 991 60.01 -107.85 86.72
C LEU A 991 59.27 -109.15 86.41
N GLU A 992 58.57 -109.24 85.28
CA GLU A 992 57.93 -110.48 84.80
C GLU A 992 58.96 -111.60 84.53
N THR A 993 60.11 -111.29 83.91
CA THR A 993 61.19 -112.29 83.72
C THR A 993 61.79 -112.74 85.05
N LEU A 994 61.95 -111.83 86.02
CA LEU A 994 62.42 -112.15 87.37
C LEU A 994 61.42 -113.05 88.13
N LEU A 995 60.12 -112.77 88.05
CA LEU A 995 59.07 -113.62 88.62
C LEU A 995 59.00 -115.00 87.96
N SER A 996 59.13 -115.06 86.63
CA SER A 996 59.16 -116.32 85.88
C SER A 996 60.35 -117.20 86.27
N THR A 997 61.56 -116.62 86.33
CA THR A 997 62.77 -117.35 86.75
C THR A 997 62.74 -117.76 88.23
N ASN A 998 62.05 -117.01 89.10
CA ASN A 998 61.85 -117.41 90.49
C ASN A 998 60.88 -118.61 90.61
N ARG A 999 59.71 -118.55 89.94
CA ARG A 999 58.75 -119.67 89.90
C ARG A 999 59.38 -120.96 89.35
N GLN A 1000 60.26 -120.86 88.34
CA GLN A 1000 60.98 -122.01 87.80
C GLN A 1000 61.92 -122.65 88.84
N LYS A 1001 62.59 -121.84 89.68
CA LYS A 1001 63.42 -122.34 90.79
C LYS A 1001 62.57 -123.01 91.88
N GLU A 1002 61.45 -122.39 92.27
CA GLU A 1002 60.52 -122.97 93.25
C GLU A 1002 59.99 -124.34 92.77
N PHE A 1003 59.63 -124.46 91.50
CA PHE A 1003 59.18 -125.74 90.91
C PHE A 1003 60.28 -126.82 90.98
N GLN A 1004 61.54 -126.48 90.68
CA GLN A 1004 62.66 -127.43 90.79
C GLN A 1004 62.97 -127.84 92.24
N THR A 1005 62.85 -126.92 93.22
CA THR A 1005 62.96 -127.29 94.63
C THR A 1005 61.80 -128.18 95.09
N HIS A 1006 60.58 -127.94 94.59
CA HIS A 1006 59.41 -128.74 94.95
C HIS A 1006 59.45 -130.16 94.35
N LEU A 1007 60.04 -130.31 93.15
CA LEU A 1007 60.25 -131.61 92.51
C LEU A 1007 61.25 -132.47 93.31
N SER A 1008 62.42 -131.91 93.66
CA SER A 1008 63.45 -132.60 94.45
C SER A 1008 62.98 -132.93 95.88
N ALA A 1009 62.14 -132.09 96.49
CA ALA A 1009 61.50 -132.41 97.77
C ALA A 1009 60.53 -133.61 97.65
N SER A 1010 59.71 -133.66 96.59
CA SER A 1010 58.79 -134.79 96.32
C SER A 1010 59.53 -136.11 96.09
N GLU A 1011 60.66 -136.07 95.39
CA GLU A 1011 61.54 -137.25 95.21
C GLU A 1011 62.04 -137.77 96.57
N LYS A 1012 62.58 -136.89 97.43
CA LYS A 1012 63.04 -137.26 98.79
C LYS A 1012 61.90 -137.78 99.69
N GLU A 1013 60.70 -137.26 99.54
CA GLU A 1013 59.52 -137.72 100.28
C GLU A 1013 59.05 -139.11 99.81
N SER A 1014 59.18 -139.40 98.50
CA SER A 1014 58.92 -140.74 97.95
C SER A 1014 59.93 -141.79 98.44
N GLU A 1015 61.23 -141.45 98.52
CA GLU A 1015 62.26 -142.31 99.11
C GLU A 1015 61.96 -142.63 100.58
N LEU A 1016 61.56 -141.62 101.36
CA LEU A 1016 61.16 -141.79 102.76
C LEU A 1016 59.90 -142.66 102.92
N LYS A 1017 58.95 -142.60 101.99
CA LYS A 1017 57.75 -143.45 102.01
C LYS A 1017 58.11 -144.92 101.81
N VAL A 1018 58.94 -145.24 100.81
CA VAL A 1018 59.45 -146.60 100.56
C VAL A 1018 60.24 -147.15 101.76
N LEU A 1019 61.03 -146.31 102.43
CA LEU A 1019 61.76 -146.70 103.64
C LEU A 1019 60.83 -146.99 104.83
N ARG A 1020 59.76 -146.22 105.01
CA ARG A 1020 58.74 -146.47 106.06
C ARG A 1020 57.97 -147.78 105.82
N ASP A 1021 57.53 -148.03 104.59
CA ASP A 1021 56.79 -149.25 104.23
C ASP A 1021 57.67 -150.51 104.42
N ARG A 1022 58.97 -150.41 104.13
CA ARG A 1022 59.95 -151.48 104.35
C ARG A 1022 60.21 -151.77 105.82
N LEU A 1023 60.14 -150.76 106.69
CA LEU A 1023 60.23 -150.92 108.15
C LEU A 1023 58.97 -151.61 108.72
N ALA A 1024 57.78 -151.14 108.35
CA ALA A 1024 56.51 -151.72 108.79
C ALA A 1024 56.37 -153.20 108.37
N LEU A 1025 56.86 -153.56 107.18
CA LEU A 1025 56.90 -154.96 106.73
C LEU A 1025 57.82 -155.82 107.62
N ALA A 1026 58.97 -155.29 108.05
CA ALA A 1026 59.89 -155.98 108.95
C ALA A 1026 59.27 -156.19 110.35
N ASP A 1027 58.66 -155.16 110.93
CA ASP A 1027 57.99 -155.26 112.23
C ASP A 1027 56.84 -156.27 112.23
N SER A 1028 56.08 -156.36 111.13
CA SER A 1028 55.03 -157.37 110.98
C SER A 1028 55.57 -158.81 111.02
N LYS A 1029 56.77 -159.05 110.48
CA LYS A 1029 57.45 -160.35 110.52
C LYS A 1029 58.00 -160.66 111.90
N THR A 1030 58.60 -159.68 112.58
CA THR A 1030 59.06 -159.83 113.97
C THR A 1030 57.91 -160.15 114.92
N ALA A 1031 56.76 -159.48 114.74
CA ALA A 1031 55.53 -159.78 115.47
C ALA A 1031 54.94 -161.17 115.14
N GLY A 1032 55.12 -161.65 113.89
CA GLY A 1032 54.79 -163.02 113.50
C GLY A 1032 55.63 -164.06 114.26
N HIS A 1033 56.95 -163.93 114.21
CA HIS A 1033 57.87 -164.84 114.89
C HIS A 1033 57.71 -164.82 116.42
N ALA A 1034 57.37 -163.67 117.03
CA ALA A 1034 57.05 -163.60 118.45
C ALA A 1034 55.82 -164.44 118.85
N ARG A 1035 54.81 -164.53 117.97
CA ARG A 1035 53.64 -165.40 118.18
C ARG A 1035 53.99 -166.88 118.00
N GLU A 1036 54.79 -167.23 117.00
CA GLU A 1036 55.30 -168.60 116.80
C GLU A 1036 56.10 -169.08 118.01
N VAL A 1037 57.05 -168.27 118.50
CA VAL A 1037 57.84 -168.58 119.71
C VAL A 1037 56.95 -168.75 120.95
N SER A 1038 55.86 -167.98 121.07
CA SER A 1038 54.90 -168.13 122.17
C SER A 1038 54.07 -169.41 122.07
N GLN A 1039 53.62 -169.80 120.87
CA GLN A 1039 52.95 -171.08 120.63
C GLN A 1039 53.86 -172.29 120.85
N LEU A 1040 55.12 -172.20 120.42
CA LEU A 1040 56.12 -173.25 120.63
C LEU A 1040 56.48 -173.41 122.12
N ARG A 1041 56.61 -172.31 122.87
CA ARG A 1041 56.74 -172.36 124.34
C ARG A 1041 55.54 -173.02 125.02
N GLY A 1042 54.31 -172.76 124.54
CA GLY A 1042 53.09 -173.44 125.01
C GLY A 1042 53.12 -174.95 124.79
N LYS A 1043 53.47 -175.39 123.56
CA LYS A 1043 53.59 -176.83 123.23
C LYS A 1043 54.69 -177.53 124.02
N VAL A 1044 55.85 -176.90 124.20
CA VAL A 1044 56.94 -177.45 125.02
C VAL A 1044 56.47 -177.61 126.47
N SER A 1045 55.72 -176.65 127.03
CA SER A 1045 55.18 -176.77 128.39
C SER A 1045 54.19 -177.94 128.55
N GLN A 1046 53.38 -178.25 127.53
CA GLN A 1046 52.48 -179.41 127.56
C GLN A 1046 53.25 -180.74 127.48
N LEU A 1047 54.24 -180.83 126.58
CA LEU A 1047 55.09 -182.03 126.47
C LEU A 1047 55.95 -182.26 127.73
N GLN A 1048 56.34 -181.19 128.42
CA GLN A 1048 57.00 -181.26 129.73
C GLN A 1048 56.09 -181.95 130.77
N THR A 1049 54.79 -181.60 130.80
CA THR A 1049 53.84 -182.22 131.73
C THR A 1049 53.48 -183.67 131.39
N GLU A 1050 53.41 -184.04 130.10
CA GLU A 1050 53.10 -185.42 129.70
C GLU A 1050 54.28 -186.38 129.94
N MET A 1051 55.53 -185.93 129.74
CA MET A 1051 56.71 -186.77 129.98
C MET A 1051 56.89 -187.11 131.48
N ASP A 1052 56.56 -186.18 132.37
CA ASP A 1052 56.62 -186.37 133.83
C ASP A 1052 55.55 -187.34 134.36
N VAL A 1053 54.46 -187.56 133.61
CA VAL A 1053 53.46 -188.59 133.93
C VAL A 1053 53.93 -189.96 133.44
N LEU A 1054 54.38 -190.06 132.18
CA LEU A 1054 54.76 -191.34 131.56
C LEU A 1054 56.05 -191.97 132.14
N LYS A 1055 56.99 -191.19 132.67
CA LYS A 1055 58.20 -191.78 133.30
C LYS A 1055 58.00 -192.27 134.73
N ARG A 1056 57.03 -191.75 135.48
CA ARG A 1056 56.65 -192.31 136.80
C ARG A 1056 56.07 -193.73 136.68
N GLN A 1057 55.49 -194.07 135.52
CA GLN A 1057 55.06 -195.44 135.19
C GLN A 1057 56.23 -196.37 134.79
N LEU A 1058 57.36 -195.82 134.35
CA LEU A 1058 58.55 -196.59 133.97
C LEU A 1058 59.43 -196.97 135.19
N THR A 1059 59.36 -196.17 136.27
CA THR A 1059 60.05 -196.47 137.54
C THR A 1059 59.48 -197.68 138.29
N THR A 1060 58.19 -197.99 138.11
CA THR A 1060 57.54 -199.17 138.71
C THR A 1060 57.81 -200.47 137.94
N GLU A 1061 57.85 -200.44 136.61
CA GLU A 1061 58.10 -201.60 135.72
C GLU A 1061 59.57 -202.09 135.69
N ARG A 1062 60.52 -201.33 136.25
CA ARG A 1062 61.94 -201.74 136.32
C ARG A 1062 62.42 -202.22 137.68
N PHE A 1063 61.73 -201.89 138.77
CA PHE A 1063 62.00 -202.50 140.08
C PHE A 1063 61.69 -204.03 140.07
N GLU A 1064 60.78 -204.48 139.21
CA GLU A 1064 60.54 -205.92 138.95
C GLU A 1064 61.60 -206.54 138.00
N ARG A 1065 62.22 -205.78 137.09
CA ARG A 1065 63.33 -206.28 136.24
C ARG A 1065 64.69 -206.28 136.92
N GLU A 1066 64.91 -205.43 137.91
CA GLU A 1066 66.07 -205.47 138.82
C GLU A 1066 66.04 -206.67 139.79
N ARG A 1067 65.08 -207.60 139.59
CA ARG A 1067 64.98 -208.90 140.25
C ARG A 1067 65.07 -210.12 139.32
N ALA A 1068 65.17 -209.90 138.00
CA ALA A 1068 65.45 -210.92 136.96
C ALA A 1068 66.88 -210.84 136.39
N VAL A 1069 67.73 -209.99 136.99
CA VAL A 1069 68.94 -210.42 137.73
C VAL A 1069 69.73 -211.60 137.17
N GLN A 1070 71.03 -211.35 136.95
CA GLN A 1070 72.23 -212.12 137.35
C GLN A 1070 72.31 -213.65 137.11
N GLU A 1071 71.30 -214.36 136.62
CA GLU A 1071 71.31 -215.83 136.47
C GLU A 1071 71.92 -216.29 135.14
N MET A 1072 71.69 -215.53 134.05
CA MET A 1072 72.00 -215.97 132.67
C MET A 1072 73.15 -215.20 132.00
N ARG A 1073 74.31 -215.20 132.67
CA ARG A 1073 75.63 -215.29 131.99
C ARG A 1073 75.98 -216.74 131.60
N ARG A 1074 75.08 -217.70 131.82
CA ARG A 1074 75.32 -219.12 131.62
C ARG A 1074 75.18 -219.50 130.13
N GLN A 1075 76.31 -219.86 129.52
CA GLN A 1075 76.44 -220.59 128.24
C GLN A 1075 76.31 -219.79 126.92
N GLY A 1076 77.34 -218.99 126.61
CA GLY A 1076 78.00 -219.01 125.30
C GLY A 1076 77.42 -218.20 124.12
N LEU A 1077 78.33 -218.02 123.15
CA LEU A 1077 78.11 -217.62 121.74
C LEU A 1077 77.75 -216.15 121.39
N SER A 1078 78.69 -215.57 120.63
CA SER A 1078 78.46 -214.82 119.38
C SER A 1078 78.02 -213.34 119.45
N PHE A 1079 78.71 -212.38 118.83
CA PHE A 1079 79.17 -212.18 117.42
C PHE A 1079 78.10 -211.50 116.52
N SER A 1080 78.53 -210.50 115.72
CA SER A 1080 77.79 -209.87 114.58
C SER A 1080 76.71 -208.82 114.95
N SER A 1081 76.25 -207.87 114.10
CA SER A 1081 76.83 -207.12 112.95
C SER A 1081 75.84 -206.02 112.45
N LEU A 1082 76.35 -204.94 111.84
CA LEU A 1082 75.80 -204.07 110.76
C LEU A 1082 74.29 -203.66 110.61
N ARG A 1083 74.12 -202.35 110.23
CA ARG A 1083 73.17 -201.73 109.24
C ARG A 1083 71.74 -201.25 109.62
N SER A 1084 71.38 -200.13 108.93
CA SER A 1084 70.04 -199.60 108.57
C SER A 1084 69.14 -199.00 109.68
N SER A 1085 68.31 -197.95 109.47
CA SER A 1085 68.22 -196.84 108.48
C SER A 1085 67.04 -195.90 108.84
N SER A 1086 67.13 -194.59 108.51
CA SER A 1086 66.02 -193.59 108.53
C SER A 1086 65.46 -193.21 109.94
N PRO A 1087 64.56 -192.20 110.12
CA PRO A 1087 63.99 -191.24 109.13
C PRO A 1087 64.00 -189.71 109.50
N LEU A 1088 63.91 -188.88 108.44
CA LEU A 1088 63.09 -187.65 108.22
C LEU A 1088 63.09 -186.46 109.23
N SER A 1089 63.03 -185.17 108.83
CA SER A 1089 63.57 -184.38 107.69
C SER A 1089 63.02 -182.93 107.76
N THR A 1090 63.86 -181.88 107.82
CA THR A 1090 63.46 -180.45 107.80
C THR A 1090 64.64 -179.51 107.45
N SER A 1091 64.40 -178.30 106.94
CA SER A 1091 64.37 -178.01 105.48
C SER A 1091 64.61 -176.52 105.16
N LEU A 1092 65.39 -176.19 104.10
CA LEU A 1092 65.24 -175.00 103.19
C LEU A 1092 65.37 -173.56 103.81
N SER A 1093 65.84 -172.46 103.20
CA SER A 1093 66.57 -172.07 101.95
C SER A 1093 66.64 -170.49 101.92
N PRO A 1094 67.14 -169.74 100.90
CA PRO A 1094 68.45 -169.79 100.21
C PRO A 1094 69.03 -168.41 99.67
N ARG A 1095 70.26 -168.44 99.09
CA ARG A 1095 70.70 -167.79 97.79
C ARG A 1095 70.98 -166.25 97.61
N PRO A 1096 71.66 -165.81 96.49
CA PRO A 1096 72.69 -164.73 96.48
C PRO A 1096 72.69 -163.76 95.23
N VAL A 1097 73.88 -163.25 94.79
CA VAL A 1097 74.25 -162.55 93.50
C VAL A 1097 73.98 -161.02 93.48
N SER A 1098 74.94 -160.07 93.34
CA SER A 1098 75.92 -159.67 92.27
C SER A 1098 75.29 -158.93 91.05
N PRO A 1099 76.04 -158.22 90.15
CA PRO A 1099 77.14 -157.24 90.30
C PRO A 1099 77.09 -156.03 89.29
N GLU A 1100 78.23 -155.31 89.15
CA GLU A 1100 78.70 -154.46 88.00
C GLU A 1100 78.25 -152.98 87.87
N ARG A 1101 79.21 -152.02 87.86
CA ARG A 1101 79.71 -151.16 86.73
C ARG A 1101 78.76 -149.97 86.40
N SER A 1102 79.08 -148.82 85.79
CA SER A 1102 80.24 -148.22 85.06
C SER A 1102 79.97 -146.69 84.86
N ILE A 1103 80.84 -145.75 84.44
CA ILE A 1103 82.32 -145.50 84.33
C ILE A 1103 82.50 -143.99 83.88
N LEU A 1104 83.71 -143.40 84.00
CA LEU A 1104 84.17 -142.04 83.52
C LEU A 1104 83.67 -140.79 84.31
N ARG A 1105 84.46 -139.74 84.66
CA ARG A 1105 85.86 -139.27 84.39
C ARG A 1105 86.10 -138.42 83.11
N THR A 1106 86.10 -137.08 83.27
CA THR A 1106 86.83 -136.04 82.46
C THR A 1106 86.49 -135.97 80.93
N PRO A 1107 87.07 -135.11 80.07
CA PRO A 1107 88.04 -134.01 80.26
C PRO A 1107 87.76 -132.66 79.50
N GLU A 1108 88.67 -131.70 79.70
CA GLU A 1108 89.32 -130.79 78.72
C GLU A 1108 88.60 -129.88 77.69
N HIS A 1109 89.21 -128.68 77.54
CA HIS A 1109 89.45 -127.93 76.28
C HIS A 1109 88.24 -127.22 75.60
N SER A 1110 88.40 -126.07 74.91
CA SER A 1110 89.55 -125.14 74.72
C SER A 1110 89.11 -123.90 73.90
N ILE A 1111 90.00 -122.91 73.71
CA ILE A 1111 90.06 -121.95 72.58
C ILE A 1111 88.97 -120.84 72.56
N ASP A 1112 89.18 -119.63 72.01
CA ASP A 1112 90.34 -118.71 71.87
C ASP A 1112 89.81 -117.36 71.29
N LYS A 1113 90.61 -116.28 71.37
CA LYS A 1113 90.61 -115.04 70.54
C LYS A 1113 89.34 -114.46 69.85
N ILE A 1114 89.05 -113.18 70.13
CA ILE A 1114 89.24 -111.99 69.23
C ILE A 1114 89.26 -112.31 67.71
N PRO A 1115 88.42 -111.68 66.83
CA PRO A 1115 88.69 -110.29 66.41
C PRO A 1115 87.54 -109.39 65.88
N GLU A 1116 87.94 -108.13 65.70
CA GLU A 1116 87.49 -107.10 64.75
C GLU A 1116 86.73 -107.59 63.48
N LYS A 1117 85.68 -106.86 63.05
CA LYS A 1117 85.76 -105.89 61.93
C LYS A 1117 84.42 -105.23 61.57
N SER A 1118 84.53 -103.92 61.31
CA SER A 1118 84.01 -103.16 60.16
C SER A 1118 83.13 -103.89 59.12
N THR A 1119 81.96 -103.33 58.75
CA THR A 1119 81.76 -102.49 57.54
C THR A 1119 80.27 -102.23 57.23
N SER A 1120 80.00 -101.03 56.69
CA SER A 1120 78.85 -100.57 55.86
C SER A 1120 77.69 -101.52 55.52
N PHE A 1121 76.46 -100.99 55.61
CA PHE A 1121 75.68 -100.58 54.43
C PHE A 1121 74.91 -99.30 54.71
#